data_AF-A0A3A4QA51-F1
#
_entry.id   AF-A0A3A4QA51-F1
#
_cell.length_a   1.000
_cell.length_b   1.000
_cell.length_c   1.000
_cell.angle_alpha   90.00
_cell.angle_beta   90.00
_cell.angle_gamma   90.00
#
_symmetry.space_group_name_H-M   'P 1'
#
loop_
_entity.id
_entity.type
_entity.pdbx_description
1 polymer ?
#
loop_
_entity_poly.entity_id
_entity_poly.type
_entity_poly.pdbx_seq_one_letter_code
_entity_poly.pdbx_strand_id
1 'polypeptide(L)'
;MAIRSKHSAPTPDPELIRLAGTLEGVDIFPVALRAPFPEVAARFADRPGAVVLLSGGGLDCARYHLLAIDPWLRVIGRRNGIRIETEAGSLDWPGDPFDGLRRVIDTYRIDGVNSSVPIAAGLFGYLAYDLKDVIETLPRTVMDDLGLPDLCLFAPSVVVVHDKATGATHACVTRRRTETGPKTADIKHLKILLEAPAAGAGLNDDLRASPSPRNTSGEAGGSGRSRIPADAADANIVDVGGDSGQPTFIPKDLSFAGFHGPAGFLETPGMSVTAEFQSSFTRNAYLEAVGRIKGYILSGHIYQVNLSQRFETGFSGDPYALFASLYESAPAPFYAYVHAGDHWIISTSPERFLLRRGSYVETRPIKGTRPRGADPDEDATLARQLQTSPKDDAELSMIVDLMRNDLGRVCQGGSVAVAEHKRLEAYRNVFHLVSVVTGTLRPDADAVDLIRATFPGGSITGCPRIRAMEIIDELEPCRRHVYTGAMGYIGFHDTLDLNIAIRTATVFGNRVYFSVGGGVVQDSDPADEYEETLHKGKTLTAKLQTGPAAFEAAAAAYVWQNGVMKPRSEAAVPIDDLGLAYGYGFFETLRVEKSRPAFLADHMARFNRAWEALFQTPVPDLTWDDIIRKVIDANSLSNGTAAVKIMATFGDGAGPPRRHGLVVSARNYQPRPALAEKGGLDLAVYPHPRQTPLADHKTLNYLYYYLAGQGAKQQGADEALILNPDGSISETNTANILVIRGNTVIRPRSSHVLEGIMEKQVIRYFKEQGYPAATERLDVKDLFAADGVFLANSLMGAVPVRRIDGKPLCRCDALVAEVCAAVLKQF
;
A
#
# COMPACT_ATOMS: atom_id res chain seq x y z
N MET A 1 23.11 15.33 44.85
CA MET A 1 22.19 16.40 44.44
C MET A 1 23.04 17.50 43.82
N ALA A 2 23.31 17.41 42.52
CA ALA A 2 24.02 18.45 41.77
C ALA A 2 22.98 19.25 41.01
N ILE A 3 22.73 20.48 41.46
CA ILE A 3 21.89 21.46 40.76
C ILE A 3 22.62 21.80 39.46
N ARG A 4 22.15 21.28 38.32
CA ARG A 4 22.63 21.73 37.00
C ARG A 4 22.16 23.17 36.83
N SER A 5 23.06 24.13 37.07
CA SER A 5 22.92 25.50 36.57
C SER A 5 23.47 25.56 35.15
N LYS A 6 22.70 26.19 34.25
CA LYS A 6 23.09 26.95 33.04
C LYS A 6 22.03 26.78 31.93
N HIS A 7 21.04 27.67 31.91
CA HIS A 7 20.33 28.01 30.68
C HIS A 7 21.15 29.07 29.92
N SER A 8 22.20 28.61 29.25
CA SER A 8 22.56 29.17 27.94
C SER A 8 21.73 28.41 26.90
N ALA A 9 21.25 29.07 25.84
CA ALA A 9 20.65 28.36 24.72
C ALA A 9 21.58 27.20 24.31
N PRO A 10 21.07 25.96 24.14
CA PRO A 10 21.92 24.83 23.80
C PRO A 10 22.68 25.17 22.51
N THR A 11 23.99 24.95 22.51
CA THR A 11 24.81 25.23 21.34
C THR A 11 24.49 24.19 20.27
N PRO A 12 24.13 24.60 19.03
CA PRO A 12 23.84 23.66 17.95
C PRO A 12 24.99 22.69 17.72
N ASP A 13 24.67 21.44 17.43
CA ASP A 13 25.69 20.42 17.26
C ASP A 13 26.50 20.61 15.97
N PRO A 14 27.82 20.81 16.03
CA PRO A 14 28.61 21.14 14.84
C PRO A 14 28.67 19.99 13.81
N GLU A 15 28.65 18.73 14.24
CA GLU A 15 28.67 17.59 13.31
C GLU A 15 27.34 17.47 12.57
N LEU A 16 26.24 17.65 13.31
CA LEU A 16 24.90 17.63 12.72
C LEU A 16 24.66 18.82 11.79
N ILE A 17 25.12 20.02 12.16
CA ILE A 17 25.09 21.21 11.29
C ILE A 17 25.91 20.98 10.01
N ARG A 18 27.08 20.34 10.12
CA ARG A 18 27.88 19.98 8.93
C ARG A 18 27.13 19.01 8.02
N LEU A 19 26.47 18.01 8.61
CA LEU A 19 25.78 16.94 7.87
C LEU A 19 24.44 17.36 7.24
N ALA A 20 23.64 18.17 7.94
CA ALA A 20 22.27 18.52 7.54
C ALA A 20 22.03 20.04 7.39
N GLY A 21 23.06 20.86 7.57
CA GLY A 21 22.95 22.32 7.51
C GLY A 21 22.28 22.93 8.74
N THR A 22 22.21 24.26 8.74
CA THR A 22 21.49 25.07 9.75
C THR A 22 20.07 25.36 9.29
N LEU A 23 19.14 25.41 10.25
CA LEU A 23 17.78 25.88 10.02
C LEU A 23 17.74 27.42 10.06
N GLU A 24 17.32 28.06 8.96
CA GLU A 24 17.25 29.54 8.86
C GLU A 24 15.84 30.09 9.10
N GLY A 25 14.82 29.23 9.06
CA GLY A 25 13.43 29.60 9.29
C GLY A 25 12.44 28.68 8.56
N VAL A 26 11.16 29.03 8.67
CA VAL A 26 10.06 28.31 8.01
C VAL A 26 9.14 29.33 7.35
N ASP A 27 8.89 29.15 6.05
CA ASP A 27 7.94 29.97 5.31
C ASP A 27 6.57 29.32 5.35
N ILE A 28 5.56 30.05 5.81
CA ILE A 28 4.18 29.57 5.93
C ILE A 28 3.31 30.31 4.92
N PHE A 29 2.63 29.59 4.04
CA PHE A 29 1.74 30.19 3.03
C PHE A 29 0.45 29.38 2.87
N PRO A 30 -0.66 30.05 2.49
CA PRO A 30 -1.93 29.38 2.28
C PRO A 30 -1.94 28.56 0.99
N VAL A 31 -2.66 27.44 1.03
CA VAL A 31 -2.87 26.50 -0.09
C VAL A 31 -4.37 26.30 -0.29
N ALA A 32 -4.84 26.41 -1.53
CA ALA A 32 -6.23 26.17 -1.89
C ALA A 32 -6.42 24.75 -2.41
N LEU A 33 -6.74 23.80 -1.51
CA LEU A 33 -6.97 22.42 -1.90
C LEU A 33 -8.18 22.31 -2.84
N ARG A 34 -7.99 21.64 -3.98
CA ARG A 34 -9.04 21.34 -4.98
C ARG A 34 -9.49 19.87 -4.95
N ALA A 35 -9.02 19.12 -3.97
CA ALA A 35 -9.38 17.73 -3.69
C ALA A 35 -9.38 17.51 -2.16
N PRO A 36 -10.09 16.48 -1.66
CA PRO A 36 -10.03 16.11 -0.25
C PRO A 36 -8.59 15.88 0.23
N PHE A 37 -8.28 16.26 1.46
CA PHE A 37 -6.93 16.14 2.01
C PHE A 37 -6.34 14.72 1.90
N PRO A 38 -7.07 13.62 2.19
CA PRO A 38 -6.55 12.26 2.02
C PRO A 38 -6.15 11.93 0.58
N GLU A 39 -6.85 12.47 -0.43
CA GLU A 39 -6.47 12.29 -1.83
C GLU A 39 -5.22 13.09 -2.21
N VAL A 40 -5.09 14.31 -1.66
CA VAL A 40 -3.88 15.11 -1.86
C VAL A 40 -2.67 14.42 -1.22
N ALA A 41 -2.83 13.87 -0.02
CA ALA A 41 -1.79 13.11 0.67
C ALA A 41 -1.41 11.82 -0.07
N ALA A 42 -2.35 11.16 -0.76
CA ALA A 42 -2.09 9.97 -1.57
C ALA A 42 -1.01 10.19 -2.64
N ARG A 43 -0.91 11.42 -3.18
CA ARG A 43 0.06 11.81 -4.23
C ARG A 43 1.52 11.75 -3.76
N PHE A 44 1.74 11.68 -2.45
CA PHE A 44 3.06 11.71 -1.84
C PHE A 44 3.32 10.51 -0.91
N ALA A 45 2.32 9.65 -0.68
CA ALA A 45 2.36 8.61 0.33
C ALA A 45 3.34 7.47 0.01
N ASP A 46 3.68 7.28 -1.27
CA ASP A 46 4.65 6.32 -1.78
C ASP A 46 6.11 6.79 -1.58
N ARG A 47 6.32 8.06 -1.21
CA ARG A 47 7.67 8.60 -0.97
C ARG A 47 8.21 8.09 0.37
N PRO A 48 9.44 7.54 0.42
CA PRO A 48 10.08 7.21 1.67
C PRO A 48 10.16 8.40 2.64
N GLY A 49 9.75 8.16 3.89
CA GLY A 49 9.65 9.15 4.95
C GLY A 49 8.44 10.07 4.87
N ALA A 50 7.48 9.82 3.97
CA ALA A 50 6.18 10.47 4.02
C ALA A 50 5.42 10.04 5.29
N VAL A 51 4.85 11.03 5.99
CA VAL A 51 3.99 10.81 7.15
C VAL A 51 2.68 11.55 6.95
N VAL A 52 1.57 10.83 7.09
CA VAL A 52 0.21 11.37 6.99
C VAL A 52 -0.50 11.17 8.32
N LEU A 53 -0.91 12.26 8.96
CA LEU A 53 -1.67 12.24 10.20
C LEU A 53 -3.07 12.78 9.93
N LEU A 54 -4.10 11.93 10.03
CA LEU A 54 -5.48 12.36 9.81
C LEU A 54 -6.27 12.40 11.12
N SER A 55 -7.02 13.48 11.32
CA SER A 55 -7.98 13.58 12.42
C SER A 55 -9.39 13.20 11.98
N GLY A 56 -9.94 12.10 12.49
CA GLY A 56 -11.32 11.69 12.20
C GLY A 56 -12.36 12.26 13.17
N GLY A 57 -13.63 12.34 12.77
CA GLY A 57 -14.72 12.79 13.63
C GLY A 57 -14.72 14.30 13.93
N GLY A 58 -15.46 14.71 14.95
CA GLY A 58 -15.65 16.12 15.35
C GLY A 58 -15.14 16.46 16.76
N LEU A 59 -14.32 15.58 17.36
CA LEU A 59 -13.80 15.78 18.71
C LEU A 59 -12.78 16.94 18.75
N ASP A 60 -12.66 17.57 19.90
CA ASP A 60 -11.74 18.68 20.15
C ASP A 60 -10.27 18.30 19.94
N CYS A 61 -9.92 17.03 20.15
CA CYS A 61 -8.61 16.49 19.87
C CYS A 61 -8.34 16.17 18.39
N ALA A 62 -9.36 16.21 17.52
CA ALA A 62 -9.33 15.75 16.14
C ALA A 62 -9.53 16.89 15.11
N ARG A 63 -8.74 17.97 15.26
CA ARG A 63 -8.90 19.20 14.47
C ARG A 63 -8.08 19.25 13.17
N TYR A 64 -6.86 18.71 13.15
CA TYR A 64 -5.91 18.97 12.06
C TYR A 64 -5.60 17.70 11.25
N HIS A 65 -5.54 17.84 9.92
CA HIS A 65 -4.82 16.89 9.07
C HIS A 65 -3.41 17.43 8.80
N LEU A 66 -2.41 16.54 8.83
CA LEU A 66 -1.02 16.87 8.61
C LEU A 66 -0.41 15.94 7.55
N LEU A 67 0.39 16.50 6.66
CA LEU A 67 1.19 15.78 5.68
C LEU A 67 2.63 16.29 5.77
N ALA A 68 3.56 15.40 6.11
CA ALA A 68 4.98 15.67 6.17
C ALA A 68 5.68 14.90 5.05
N ILE A 69 6.39 15.61 4.17
CA ILE A 69 7.02 15.04 2.96
C ILE A 69 8.43 15.60 2.73
N ASP A 70 9.16 14.93 1.84
CA ASP A 70 10.50 15.29 1.40
C ASP A 70 11.47 15.48 2.59
N PRO A 71 11.71 14.40 3.38
CA PRO A 71 12.55 14.47 4.56
C PRO A 71 13.99 14.82 4.21
N TRP A 72 14.55 15.79 4.92
CA TRP A 72 15.96 16.16 4.79
C TRP A 72 16.85 15.48 5.83
N LEU A 73 16.24 14.90 6.86
CA LEU A 73 16.92 14.15 7.90
C LEU A 73 15.98 13.04 8.40
N ARG A 74 16.54 11.85 8.60
CA ARG A 74 15.90 10.71 9.25
C ARG A 74 16.67 10.34 10.51
N VAL A 75 15.95 10.08 11.60
CA VAL A 75 16.46 9.68 12.89
C VAL A 75 16.01 8.24 13.16
N ILE A 76 16.96 7.33 13.32
CA ILE A 76 16.71 5.91 13.59
C ILE A 76 17.34 5.59 14.93
N GLY A 77 16.54 5.26 15.94
CA GLY A 77 17.06 4.88 17.25
C GLY A 77 16.94 3.38 17.48
N ARG A 78 17.94 2.85 18.18
CA ARG A 78 17.93 1.54 18.82
C ARG A 78 18.40 1.72 20.25
N ARG A 79 18.22 0.70 21.09
CA ARG A 79 18.64 0.73 22.51
C ARG A 79 20.03 1.32 22.76
N ASN A 80 21.00 1.04 21.88
CA ASN A 80 22.40 1.38 22.09
C ASN A 80 22.87 2.62 21.31
N GLY A 81 21.96 3.38 20.71
CA GLY A 81 22.31 4.63 20.04
C GLY A 81 21.32 5.07 18.99
N ILE A 82 21.66 6.16 18.33
CA ILE A 82 20.87 6.76 17.27
C ILE A 82 21.72 6.92 16.02
N ARG A 83 21.12 6.64 14.87
CA ARG A 83 21.66 6.92 13.55
C ARG A 83 20.86 8.06 12.93
N ILE A 84 21.58 9.05 12.42
CA ILE A 84 21.03 10.14 11.62
C ILE A 84 21.40 9.92 10.17
N GLU A 85 20.43 9.94 9.26
CA GLU A 85 20.63 9.80 7.81
C GLU A 85 20.16 11.06 7.09
N THR A 86 20.94 11.56 6.15
CA THR A 86 20.67 12.74 5.32
C THR A 86 21.09 12.49 3.87
N GLU A 87 20.79 13.42 2.96
CA GLU A 87 21.29 13.36 1.58
C GLU A 87 22.83 13.40 1.49
N ALA A 88 23.51 13.96 2.49
CA ALA A 88 24.96 14.14 2.51
C ALA A 88 25.71 12.97 3.16
N GLY A 89 25.00 12.06 3.85
CA GLY A 89 25.58 10.90 4.52
C GLY A 89 24.86 10.50 5.80
N SER A 90 25.57 9.82 6.70
CA SER A 90 25.03 9.35 7.96
C SER A 90 25.96 9.63 9.14
N LEU A 91 25.38 9.80 10.33
CA LEU A 91 26.09 9.97 11.58
C LEU A 91 25.53 9.01 12.64
N ASP A 92 26.42 8.25 13.26
CA ASP A 92 26.08 7.29 14.30
C ASP A 92 26.52 7.82 15.66
N TRP A 93 25.58 7.94 16.60
CA TRP A 93 25.82 8.34 17.98
C TRP A 93 25.50 7.17 18.92
N PRO A 94 26.53 6.51 19.49
CA PRO A 94 26.30 5.47 20.48
C PRO A 94 25.78 6.05 21.80
N GLY A 95 25.04 5.27 22.58
CA GLY A 95 24.55 5.65 23.90
C GLY A 95 23.03 5.62 24.02
N ASP A 96 22.47 6.49 24.87
CA ASP A 96 21.02 6.59 25.07
C ASP A 96 20.37 7.28 23.85
N PRO A 97 19.42 6.63 23.14
CA PRO A 97 18.73 7.24 22.00
C PRO A 97 17.92 8.50 22.36
N PHE A 98 17.47 8.67 23.60
CA PHE A 98 16.79 9.90 24.04
C PHE A 98 17.75 11.09 24.12
N ASP A 99 19.00 10.88 24.52
CA ASP A 99 20.01 11.94 24.52
C ASP A 99 20.36 12.35 23.08
N GLY A 100 20.46 11.38 22.17
CA GLY A 100 20.62 11.64 20.74
C GLY A 100 19.44 12.42 20.14
N LEU A 101 18.20 12.04 20.49
CA LEU A 101 16.99 12.75 20.08
C LEU A 101 16.97 14.19 20.60
N ARG A 102 17.33 14.40 21.87
CA ARG A 102 17.46 15.73 22.49
C ARG A 102 18.46 16.59 21.72
N ARG A 103 19.64 16.04 21.40
CA ARG A 103 20.68 16.74 20.62
C ARG A 103 20.16 17.20 19.25
N VAL A 104 19.34 16.39 18.56
CA VAL A 104 18.70 16.79 17.29
C VAL A 104 17.71 17.94 17.50
N ILE A 105 16.82 17.82 18.49
CA ILE A 105 15.79 18.83 18.78
C ILE A 105 16.44 20.17 19.16
N ASP A 106 17.44 20.14 20.03
CA ASP A 106 18.18 21.31 20.49
C ASP A 106 18.93 22.00 19.36
N THR A 107 19.53 21.22 18.44
CA THR A 107 20.27 21.76 17.28
C THR A 107 19.36 22.54 16.32
N TYR A 108 18.11 22.11 16.18
CA TYR A 108 17.16 22.70 15.23
C TYR A 108 16.05 23.52 15.88
N ARG A 109 16.20 23.86 17.16
CA ARG A 109 15.21 24.63 17.93
C ARG A 109 14.89 25.96 17.25
N ILE A 110 13.60 26.31 17.20
CA ILE A 110 13.08 27.56 16.69
C ILE A 110 12.38 28.31 17.83
N ASP A 111 12.95 29.43 18.23
CA ASP A 111 12.36 30.29 19.26
C ASP A 111 11.35 31.28 18.67
N GLY A 112 10.34 31.67 19.46
CA GLY A 112 9.46 32.81 19.14
C GLY A 112 8.42 32.57 18.02
N VAL A 113 8.16 31.33 17.63
CA VAL A 113 7.15 31.01 16.62
C VAL A 113 5.75 31.17 17.20
N ASN A 114 5.13 32.33 16.99
CA ASN A 114 3.68 32.51 17.18
C ASN A 114 2.97 32.01 15.92
N SER A 115 2.81 30.70 15.81
CA SER A 115 2.27 30.04 14.61
C SER A 115 0.75 29.84 14.71
N SER A 116 0.03 30.17 13.64
CA SER A 116 -1.39 29.85 13.47
C SER A 116 -1.64 28.35 13.22
N VAL A 117 -0.59 27.58 12.93
CA VAL A 117 -0.64 26.12 12.74
C VAL A 117 -0.08 25.36 13.96
N PRO A 118 -0.57 24.14 14.24
CA PRO A 118 -0.14 23.32 15.38
C PRO A 118 1.34 22.90 15.32
N ILE A 119 1.92 22.84 14.12
CA ILE A 119 3.34 22.56 13.90
C ILE A 119 3.79 23.16 12.56
N ALA A 120 4.88 23.92 12.58
CA ALA A 120 5.53 24.48 11.37
C ALA A 120 6.74 23.65 10.88
N ALA A 121 7.54 23.11 11.80
CA ALA A 121 8.66 22.21 11.53
C ALA A 121 8.96 21.34 12.77
N GLY A 122 9.46 20.12 12.54
CA GLY A 122 9.77 19.16 13.60
C GLY A 122 10.05 17.77 13.06
N LEU A 123 10.03 16.78 13.95
CA LEU A 123 10.22 15.36 13.69
C LEU A 123 8.87 14.64 13.65
N PHE A 124 8.62 13.82 12.63
CA PHE A 124 7.39 13.05 12.43
C PHE A 124 7.69 11.56 12.33
N GLY A 125 6.87 10.70 12.94
CA GLY A 125 7.05 9.25 12.82
C GLY A 125 6.55 8.49 14.04
N TYR A 126 7.33 7.51 14.50
CA TYR A 126 6.95 6.65 15.63
C TYR A 126 8.06 6.43 16.65
N LEU A 127 7.62 6.09 17.87
CA LEU A 127 8.38 5.61 19.02
C LEU A 127 7.85 4.22 19.36
N ALA A 128 8.65 3.17 19.20
CA ALA A 128 8.26 1.80 19.52
C ALA A 128 8.14 1.59 21.04
N TYR A 129 7.26 0.68 21.46
CA TYR A 129 7.06 0.30 22.86
C TYR A 129 8.37 -0.11 23.55
N ASP A 130 9.21 -0.76 22.77
CA ASP A 130 10.51 -1.30 23.11
C ASP A 130 11.54 -0.27 23.60
N LEU A 131 11.32 1.03 23.37
CA LEU A 131 12.08 2.09 24.05
C LEU A 131 11.98 2.04 25.57
N LYS A 132 10.96 1.34 26.13
CA LYS A 132 10.89 1.03 27.57
C LYS A 132 12.20 0.44 28.10
N ASP A 133 12.93 -0.30 27.28
CA ASP A 133 14.16 -1.01 27.69
C ASP A 133 15.34 -0.05 27.92
N VAL A 134 15.23 1.18 27.42
CA VAL A 134 16.17 2.29 27.67
C VAL A 134 15.77 3.07 28.93
N ILE A 135 14.48 3.19 29.19
CA ILE A 135 13.93 3.94 30.33
C ILE A 135 14.07 3.12 31.63
N GLU A 136 13.77 1.83 31.56
CA GLU A 136 13.70 0.92 32.71
C GLU A 136 14.67 -0.26 32.58
N THR A 137 15.10 -0.80 33.71
CA THR A 137 15.94 -2.01 33.76
C THR A 137 15.04 -3.25 33.78
N LEU A 138 14.90 -3.92 32.63
CA LEU A 138 14.01 -5.08 32.45
C LEU A 138 14.78 -6.35 32.04
N PRO A 139 14.20 -7.57 32.21
CA PRO A 139 14.87 -8.84 31.89
C PRO A 139 15.26 -8.99 30.41
N ARG A 140 14.39 -8.54 29.49
CA ARG A 140 14.59 -8.53 28.03
C ARG A 140 14.72 -9.93 27.46
N THR A 141 13.82 -10.83 27.84
CA THR A 141 13.82 -12.23 27.40
C THR A 141 13.09 -12.46 26.08
N VAL A 142 12.31 -11.48 25.63
CA VAL A 142 11.45 -11.59 24.46
C VAL A 142 12.25 -11.56 23.15
N MET A 143 11.82 -12.36 22.16
CA MET A 143 12.42 -12.41 20.84
C MET A 143 12.12 -11.16 20.00
N ASP A 144 13.17 -10.56 19.42
CA ASP A 144 13.08 -9.53 18.38
C ASP A 144 13.11 -10.20 17.00
N ASP A 145 11.93 -10.44 16.44
CA ASP A 145 11.79 -11.20 15.20
C ASP A 145 11.67 -10.33 13.95
N LEU A 146 11.29 -9.05 14.09
CA LEU A 146 11.16 -8.12 12.97
C LEU A 146 12.37 -7.21 12.82
N GLY A 147 13.16 -6.99 13.88
CA GLY A 147 14.37 -6.16 13.84
C GLY A 147 14.12 -4.68 13.56
N LEU A 148 12.88 -4.21 13.76
CA LEU A 148 12.49 -2.82 13.46
C LEU A 148 13.22 -1.83 14.40
N PRO A 149 13.38 -0.57 14.00
CA PRO A 149 13.90 0.48 14.87
C PRO A 149 13.05 0.69 16.13
N ASP A 150 13.69 1.06 17.23
CA ASP A 150 12.98 1.45 18.47
C ASP A 150 12.39 2.87 18.35
N LEU A 151 12.93 3.72 17.47
CA LEU A 151 12.26 4.92 16.94
C LEU A 151 12.65 5.17 15.49
N CYS A 152 11.74 5.73 14.72
CA CYS A 152 12.00 6.20 13.36
C CYS A 152 11.26 7.52 13.14
N LEU A 153 12.00 8.62 13.05
CA LEU A 153 11.47 9.97 12.92
C LEU A 153 12.08 10.68 11.71
N PHE A 154 11.32 11.57 11.08
CA PHE A 154 11.70 12.29 9.88
C PHE A 154 11.54 13.79 10.10
N ALA A 155 12.55 14.58 9.74
CA ALA A 155 12.42 16.03 9.63
C ALA A 155 12.06 16.39 8.17
N PRO A 156 10.80 16.74 7.87
CA PRO A 156 10.35 17.04 6.51
C PRO A 156 10.81 18.42 6.06
N SER A 157 11.03 18.58 4.76
CA SER A 157 11.21 19.91 4.16
C SER A 157 9.88 20.65 4.06
N VAL A 158 8.77 19.91 4.00
CA VAL A 158 7.42 20.45 3.83
C VAL A 158 6.45 19.82 4.82
N VAL A 159 5.73 20.65 5.56
CA VAL A 159 4.58 20.25 6.39
C VAL A 159 3.32 20.95 5.90
N VAL A 160 2.34 20.20 5.43
CA VAL A 160 1.02 20.74 5.06
C VAL A 160 0.06 20.51 6.22
N VAL A 161 -0.60 21.58 6.66
CA VAL A 161 -1.54 21.59 7.77
C VAL A 161 -2.91 22.04 7.27
N HIS A 162 -3.90 21.17 7.41
CA HIS A 162 -5.29 21.49 7.12
C HIS A 162 -6.10 21.55 8.41
N ASP A 163 -6.68 22.72 8.67
CA ASP A 163 -7.56 22.96 9.80
C ASP A 163 -9.00 22.65 9.42
N LYS A 164 -9.54 21.52 9.90
CA LYS A 164 -10.90 21.09 9.59
C LYS A 164 -11.96 22.06 10.12
N ALA A 165 -11.66 22.82 11.17
CA ALA A 165 -12.62 23.74 11.79
C ALA A 165 -12.83 25.00 10.93
N THR A 166 -11.78 25.46 10.26
CA THR A 166 -11.83 26.68 9.42
C THR A 166 -11.84 26.39 7.92
N GLY A 167 -11.48 25.15 7.52
CA GLY A 167 -11.25 24.75 6.13
C GLY A 167 -9.92 25.28 5.56
N ALA A 168 -9.15 26.06 6.33
CA ALA A 168 -7.92 26.66 5.87
C ALA A 168 -6.78 25.63 5.80
N THR A 169 -5.99 25.70 4.73
CA THR A 169 -4.79 24.88 4.56
C THR A 169 -3.56 25.75 4.41
N HIS A 170 -2.51 25.40 5.13
CA HIS A 170 -1.21 26.08 5.06
C HIS A 170 -0.12 25.05 4.74
N ALA A 171 0.84 25.43 3.91
CA ALA A 171 2.09 24.69 3.75
C ALA A 171 3.21 25.46 4.44
N CYS A 172 4.01 24.72 5.22
CA CYS A 172 5.17 25.20 5.95
C CYS A 172 6.41 24.62 5.29
N VAL A 173 7.26 25.48 4.73
CA VAL A 173 8.46 25.07 3.99
C VAL A 173 9.70 25.49 4.78
N THR A 174 10.52 24.49 5.10
CA THR A 174 11.73 24.66 5.90
C THR A 174 12.85 25.23 5.04
N ARG A 175 13.45 26.35 5.47
CA ARG A 175 14.65 26.94 4.83
C ARG A 175 15.90 26.51 5.57
N ARG A 176 16.83 25.86 4.88
CA ARG A 176 18.13 25.43 5.42
C ARG A 176 19.29 26.05 4.67
N ARG A 177 20.43 26.21 5.35
CA ARG A 177 21.73 26.49 4.74
C ARG A 177 22.68 25.32 4.95
N THR A 178 23.12 24.72 3.85
CA THR A 178 24.09 23.61 3.83
C THR A 178 25.43 24.09 3.29
N GLU A 179 26.47 23.24 3.32
CA GLU A 179 27.77 23.53 2.68
C GLU A 179 27.64 23.79 1.18
N THR A 180 26.67 23.14 0.53
CA THR A 180 26.37 23.33 -0.91
C THR A 180 25.54 24.58 -1.22
N GLY A 181 25.14 25.34 -0.19
CA GLY A 181 24.32 26.54 -0.30
C GLY A 181 22.93 26.41 0.32
N PRO A 182 22.04 27.38 0.05
CA PRO A 182 20.67 27.38 0.58
C PRO A 182 19.85 26.23 -0.04
N LYS A 183 19.09 25.53 0.80
CA LYS A 183 18.19 24.43 0.45
C LYS A 183 16.79 24.78 0.94
N THR A 184 15.84 24.85 0.02
CA THR A 184 14.42 25.06 0.29
C THR A 184 13.61 24.38 -0.82
N ALA A 185 12.38 23.96 -0.52
CA ALA A 185 11.49 23.42 -1.54
C ALA A 185 11.05 24.52 -2.50
N ASP A 186 10.82 24.18 -3.78
CA ASP A 186 10.21 25.11 -4.73
C ASP A 186 8.74 25.33 -4.37
N ILE A 187 8.48 26.46 -3.71
CA ILE A 187 7.15 26.87 -3.25
C ILE A 187 6.14 26.92 -4.41
N LYS A 188 6.55 27.39 -5.60
CA LYS A 188 5.63 27.50 -6.75
C LYS A 188 5.23 26.11 -7.23
N HIS A 189 6.21 25.22 -7.38
CA HIS A 189 5.96 23.85 -7.80
C HIS A 189 5.13 23.07 -6.78
N LEU A 190 5.49 23.18 -5.49
CA LEU A 190 4.75 22.55 -4.40
C LEU A 190 3.29 23.01 -4.37
N LYS A 191 3.04 24.32 -4.55
CA LYS A 191 1.68 24.86 -4.61
C LYS A 191 0.89 24.25 -5.77
N ILE A 192 1.49 24.09 -6.95
CA ILE A 192 0.85 23.43 -8.10
C ILE A 192 0.45 21.99 -7.75
N LEU A 193 1.35 21.21 -7.13
CA LEU A 193 1.07 19.82 -6.77
C LEU A 193 -0.02 19.68 -5.71
N LEU A 194 -0.03 20.55 -4.70
CA LEU A 194 -1.02 20.53 -3.62
C LEU A 194 -2.40 21.03 -4.09
N GLU A 195 -2.43 22.02 -4.98
CA GLU A 195 -3.68 22.62 -5.49
C GLU A 195 -4.22 21.93 -6.75
N ALA A 196 -3.51 20.93 -7.30
CA ALA A 196 -4.00 20.19 -8.46
C ALA A 196 -5.37 19.53 -8.16
N PRO A 197 -6.31 19.53 -9.11
CA PRO A 197 -7.64 18.94 -8.94
C PRO A 197 -7.54 17.42 -8.71
N ALA A 198 -8.61 16.82 -8.21
CA ALA A 198 -8.74 15.36 -8.17
C ALA A 198 -8.53 14.77 -9.57
N ALA A 199 -7.98 13.57 -9.65
CA ALA A 199 -7.72 12.87 -10.91
C ALA A 199 -9.06 12.55 -11.60
N GLY A 200 -9.54 13.51 -12.39
CA GLY A 200 -10.83 13.50 -13.09
C GLY A 200 -11.05 14.69 -14.03
N ALA A 201 -10.11 15.65 -14.08
CA ALA A 201 -10.07 16.71 -15.09
C ALA A 201 -8.63 16.83 -15.60
N GLY A 202 -8.44 16.60 -16.91
CA GLY A 202 -7.14 16.52 -17.55
C GLY A 202 -6.22 17.70 -17.24
N LEU A 203 -4.94 17.42 -16.99
CA LEU A 203 -3.87 18.40 -16.90
C LEU A 203 -2.57 17.81 -17.49
N ASN A 204 -1.96 18.62 -18.34
CA ASN A 204 -0.82 18.34 -19.22
C ASN A 204 0.50 17.99 -18.49
N ASP A 205 1.31 17.19 -19.19
CA ASP A 205 2.52 16.44 -18.78
C ASP A 205 3.76 17.22 -18.28
N ASP A 206 3.72 18.55 -18.10
CA ASP A 206 4.95 19.33 -17.85
C ASP A 206 5.35 19.52 -16.37
N LEU A 207 4.68 18.85 -15.42
CA LEU A 207 4.76 19.25 -13.99
C LEU A 207 5.26 18.16 -13.03
N ARG A 208 5.91 17.09 -13.51
CA ARG A 208 6.46 16.03 -12.64
C ARG A 208 7.99 15.96 -12.56
N ALA A 209 8.72 16.80 -13.27
CA ALA A 209 10.19 16.85 -13.17
C ALA A 209 10.66 17.62 -11.94
N SER A 210 11.48 16.99 -11.09
CA SER A 210 12.27 17.67 -10.05
C SER A 210 13.49 18.36 -10.69
N PRO A 211 13.85 19.61 -10.34
CA PRO A 211 15.04 20.24 -10.89
C PRO A 211 16.30 19.69 -10.20
N SER A 212 17.25 19.19 -11.02
CA SER A 212 18.67 19.13 -10.63
C SER A 212 19.20 20.55 -10.39
N PRO A 213 20.15 20.77 -9.47
CA PRO A 213 20.72 22.09 -9.22
C PRO A 213 21.46 22.58 -10.48
N ARG A 214 20.97 23.65 -11.12
CA ARG A 214 21.65 24.28 -12.25
C ARG A 214 22.79 25.15 -11.72
N ASN A 215 24.02 24.76 -12.06
CA ASN A 215 25.19 25.62 -12.05
C ASN A 215 24.95 26.84 -12.95
N THR A 216 25.18 28.02 -12.42
CA THR A 216 25.23 29.27 -13.19
C THR A 216 26.60 29.43 -13.84
N SER A 217 26.65 29.38 -15.17
CA SER A 217 27.74 29.98 -15.95
C SER A 217 27.23 30.48 -17.30
N GLY A 218 27.15 31.82 -17.42
CA GLY A 218 27.66 32.62 -18.54
C GLY A 218 27.22 32.39 -20.00
N GLU A 219 26.63 33.47 -20.54
CA GLU A 219 26.91 34.08 -21.86
C GLU A 219 26.01 33.81 -23.09
N ALA A 220 25.25 34.88 -23.41
CA ALA A 220 25.19 35.64 -24.67
C ALA A 220 24.63 35.03 -25.98
N GLY A 221 23.57 35.69 -26.49
CA GLY A 221 23.54 36.11 -27.90
C GLY A 221 22.29 35.76 -28.73
N GLY A 222 21.59 36.80 -29.23
CA GLY A 222 21.20 36.83 -30.65
C GLY A 222 19.73 36.60 -31.05
N SER A 223 18.94 37.68 -31.02
CA SER A 223 17.94 38.15 -32.00
C SER A 223 17.32 37.21 -33.06
N GLY A 224 15.99 37.31 -33.25
CA GLY A 224 15.35 37.00 -34.53
C GLY A 224 13.82 37.10 -34.52
N ARG A 225 13.28 38.23 -35.01
CA ARG A 225 11.85 38.55 -35.17
C ARG A 225 11.20 37.81 -36.35
N SER A 226 9.85 37.86 -36.35
CA SER A 226 8.96 37.92 -37.55
C SER A 226 8.55 36.54 -38.10
N ARG A 227 7.33 36.22 -38.54
CA ARG A 227 6.11 36.99 -38.87
C ARG A 227 5.00 35.96 -39.10
N ILE A 228 3.78 36.24 -38.63
CA ILE A 228 2.55 35.60 -39.13
C ILE A 228 2.07 36.44 -40.32
N PRO A 229 1.47 35.84 -41.35
CA PRO A 229 0.12 36.30 -41.72
C PRO A 229 -0.85 35.16 -42.05
N ALA A 230 -2.12 35.48 -41.75
CA ALA A 230 -3.34 34.80 -42.15
C ALA A 230 -3.58 34.87 -43.66
N ASP A 231 -4.33 33.93 -44.23
CA ASP A 231 -5.76 34.14 -44.58
C ASP A 231 -6.32 33.06 -45.52
N ALA A 232 -7.65 32.93 -45.42
CA ALA A 232 -8.65 32.59 -46.44
C ALA A 232 -8.85 31.13 -46.93
N ALA A 233 -9.97 30.60 -46.46
CA ALA A 233 -11.05 29.90 -47.18
C ALA A 233 -10.94 29.81 -48.72
N ASP A 234 -11.19 28.60 -49.25
CA ASP A 234 -12.40 28.28 -50.02
C ASP A 234 -12.33 26.85 -50.60
N ALA A 235 -13.50 26.24 -50.77
CA ALA A 235 -13.92 25.36 -51.89
C ALA A 235 -14.65 24.06 -51.47
N ASN A 236 -15.98 24.19 -51.49
CA ASN A 236 -16.92 23.37 -52.25
C ASN A 236 -16.91 21.84 -52.14
N ILE A 237 -17.98 21.39 -51.47
CA ILE A 237 -18.71 20.15 -51.65
C ILE A 237 -19.03 19.92 -53.14
N VAL A 238 -18.75 18.71 -53.64
CA VAL A 238 -19.35 18.17 -54.85
C VAL A 238 -20.06 16.89 -54.46
N ASP A 239 -21.37 16.87 -54.72
CA ASP A 239 -22.29 15.76 -54.53
C ASP A 239 -22.19 14.79 -55.71
N VAL A 240 -22.08 13.49 -55.43
CA VAL A 240 -22.24 12.42 -56.43
C VAL A 240 -23.08 11.32 -55.79
N GLY A 241 -24.34 11.26 -56.18
CA GLY A 241 -25.25 10.17 -55.84
C GLY A 241 -24.87 8.87 -56.56
N GLY A 242 -25.26 7.73 -55.96
CA GLY A 242 -25.11 6.41 -56.55
C GLY A 242 -25.44 5.27 -55.58
N ASP A 243 -26.66 4.78 -55.69
CA ASP A 243 -27.35 3.67 -55.03
C ASP A 243 -26.55 2.34 -54.93
N SER A 244 -26.65 1.63 -53.79
CA SER A 244 -26.91 0.17 -53.72
C SER A 244 -26.80 -0.40 -52.29
N GLY A 245 -27.96 -0.77 -51.75
CA GLY A 245 -28.17 -1.96 -50.91
C GLY A 245 -27.32 -2.15 -49.64
N GLN A 246 -27.81 -1.69 -48.50
CA GLN A 246 -27.44 -2.25 -47.19
C GLN A 246 -28.58 -3.10 -46.60
N PRO A 247 -28.31 -4.34 -46.15
CA PRO A 247 -29.20 -5.01 -45.21
C PRO A 247 -29.00 -4.39 -43.82
N THR A 248 -30.02 -3.70 -43.33
CA THR A 248 -30.11 -3.25 -41.94
C THR A 248 -30.20 -4.46 -41.01
N PHE A 249 -29.10 -4.79 -40.34
CA PHE A 249 -29.09 -5.72 -39.21
C PHE A 249 -29.62 -4.97 -37.97
N ILE A 250 -30.93 -5.02 -37.74
CA ILE A 250 -31.51 -4.72 -36.44
C ILE A 250 -32.05 -6.04 -35.88
N PRO A 251 -31.40 -6.67 -34.88
CA PRO A 251 -32.07 -7.67 -34.07
C PRO A 251 -33.17 -6.96 -33.27
N LYS A 252 -34.42 -7.06 -33.76
CA LYS A 252 -35.59 -6.94 -32.90
C LYS A 252 -35.53 -8.14 -31.94
N ASP A 253 -35.69 -7.88 -30.65
CA ASP A 253 -35.84 -8.83 -29.52
C ASP A 253 -34.76 -8.75 -28.42
N LEU A 254 -34.03 -7.64 -28.29
CA LEU A 254 -33.42 -7.27 -27.00
C LEU A 254 -34.40 -6.43 -26.19
N SER A 255 -35.26 -7.11 -25.44
CA SER A 255 -35.95 -6.49 -24.30
C SER A 255 -34.91 -6.20 -23.21
N PHE A 256 -34.47 -4.95 -23.12
CA PHE A 256 -33.69 -4.46 -21.98
C PHE A 256 -34.62 -4.29 -20.76
N ALA A 257 -34.92 -5.41 -20.09
CA ALA A 257 -35.53 -5.41 -18.78
C ALA A 257 -34.44 -5.47 -17.71
N GLY A 258 -34.22 -4.35 -17.00
CA GLY A 258 -33.66 -4.32 -15.63
C GLY A 258 -32.17 -4.60 -15.47
N PHE A 259 -31.29 -3.73 -16.00
CA PHE A 259 -29.91 -3.64 -15.51
C PHE A 259 -29.86 -2.77 -14.24
N HIS A 260 -29.93 -3.40 -13.05
CA HIS A 260 -29.24 -2.86 -11.88
C HIS A 260 -27.77 -3.22 -12.02
N GLY A 261 -26.97 -2.27 -12.52
CA GLY A 261 -25.55 -2.48 -12.76
C GLY A 261 -24.76 -2.60 -11.45
N PRO A 262 -23.98 -3.68 -11.23
CA PRO A 262 -22.85 -3.62 -10.31
C PRO A 262 -21.74 -2.76 -10.94
N ALA A 263 -21.05 -2.00 -10.09
CA ALA A 263 -19.94 -1.14 -10.47
C ALA A 263 -18.87 -1.90 -11.27
N GLY A 264 -18.39 -1.28 -12.34
CA GLY A 264 -17.46 -1.87 -13.31
C GLY A 264 -16.12 -2.25 -12.69
N PHE A 265 -15.72 -3.51 -12.95
CA PHE A 265 -14.40 -4.04 -12.66
C PHE A 265 -13.52 -3.96 -13.92
N LEU A 266 -12.54 -3.06 -13.91
CA LEU A 266 -11.23 -3.31 -14.53
C LEU A 266 -10.65 -4.58 -13.90
N GLU A 267 -9.88 -5.37 -14.66
CA GLU A 267 -9.24 -6.63 -14.24
C GLU A 267 -8.70 -6.59 -12.81
N THR A 268 -9.55 -7.02 -11.87
CA THR A 268 -9.18 -7.26 -10.48
C THR A 268 -8.48 -8.62 -10.46
N PRO A 269 -7.31 -8.72 -9.79
CA PRO A 269 -6.78 -10.02 -9.40
C PRO A 269 -7.88 -10.77 -8.67
N GLY A 270 -8.06 -12.05 -8.99
CA GLY A 270 -8.80 -12.96 -8.14
C GLY A 270 -8.17 -12.90 -6.76
N MET A 271 -8.84 -12.19 -5.85
CA MET A 271 -8.42 -12.04 -4.48
C MET A 271 -8.72 -13.36 -3.79
N SER A 272 -7.69 -14.14 -3.55
CA SER A 272 -7.72 -15.17 -2.51
C SER A 272 -7.10 -14.54 -1.26
N VAL A 273 -7.93 -13.98 -0.39
CA VAL A 273 -7.56 -13.95 1.03
C VAL A 273 -8.17 -15.20 1.67
N THR A 274 -7.43 -16.30 1.54
CA THR A 274 -7.52 -17.42 2.47
C THR A 274 -6.14 -17.67 3.08
N ALA A 275 -5.46 -16.60 3.47
CA ALA A 275 -4.37 -16.74 4.42
C ALA A 275 -4.99 -16.60 5.82
N GLU A 276 -5.19 -17.73 6.49
CA GLU A 276 -5.57 -17.75 7.91
C GLU A 276 -4.58 -16.88 8.70
N PHE A 277 -5.09 -16.03 9.59
CA PHE A 277 -4.25 -15.22 10.46
C PHE A 277 -3.51 -16.15 11.43
N GLN A 278 -2.19 -16.07 11.44
CA GLN A 278 -1.38 -16.81 12.40
C GLN A 278 -1.18 -15.94 13.64
N SER A 279 -1.48 -16.49 14.82
CA SER A 279 -1.22 -15.81 16.09
C SER A 279 0.15 -16.22 16.64
N SER A 280 0.80 -15.29 17.34
CA SER A 280 1.99 -15.56 18.13
C SER A 280 1.71 -16.47 19.33
N PHE A 281 0.45 -16.59 19.75
CA PHE A 281 0.01 -17.52 20.79
C PHE A 281 -0.82 -18.67 20.22
N THR A 282 -0.69 -19.85 20.83
CA THR A 282 -1.79 -20.83 20.78
C THR A 282 -2.85 -20.44 21.80
N ARG A 283 -4.12 -20.80 21.56
CA ARG A 283 -5.21 -20.54 22.51
C ARG A 283 -4.87 -21.00 23.92
N ASN A 284 -4.40 -22.24 24.09
CA ASN A 284 -4.05 -22.78 25.40
C ASN A 284 -2.92 -22.00 26.08
N ALA A 285 -1.88 -21.61 25.34
CA ALA A 285 -0.79 -20.80 25.89
C ALA A 285 -1.27 -19.41 26.34
N TYR A 286 -2.21 -18.81 25.61
CA TYR A 286 -2.82 -17.53 26.01
C TYR A 286 -3.62 -17.68 27.31
N LEU A 287 -4.46 -18.71 27.40
CA LEU A 287 -5.25 -19.00 28.60
C LEU A 287 -4.35 -19.26 29.83
N GLU A 288 -3.26 -19.99 29.64
CA GLU A 288 -2.25 -20.23 30.69
C GLU A 288 -1.57 -18.93 31.12
N ALA A 289 -1.20 -18.07 30.17
CA ALA A 289 -0.63 -16.75 30.47
C ALA A 289 -1.59 -15.89 31.30
N VAL A 290 -2.88 -15.85 30.95
CA VAL A 290 -3.90 -15.17 31.78
C VAL A 290 -3.99 -15.80 33.17
N GLY A 291 -3.96 -17.14 33.28
CA GLY A 291 -3.93 -17.84 34.57
C GLY A 291 -2.73 -17.44 35.44
N ARG A 292 -1.53 -17.33 34.85
CA ARG A 292 -0.31 -16.87 35.54
C ARG A 292 -0.44 -15.42 36.00
N ILE A 293 -0.99 -14.55 35.16
CA ILE A 293 -1.28 -13.15 35.52
C ILE A 293 -2.18 -13.07 36.75
N LYS A 294 -3.26 -13.87 36.80
CA LYS A 294 -4.13 -13.93 37.99
C LYS A 294 -3.37 -14.39 39.24
N GLY A 295 -2.43 -15.32 39.09
CA GLY A 295 -1.49 -15.70 40.16
C GLY A 295 -0.64 -14.53 40.66
N TYR A 296 -0.13 -13.69 39.75
CA TYR A 296 0.59 -12.47 40.10
C TYR A 296 -0.29 -11.42 40.80
N ILE A 297 -1.56 -11.32 40.41
CA ILE A 297 -2.51 -10.42 41.06
C ILE A 297 -2.83 -10.92 42.48
N LEU A 298 -3.12 -12.21 42.65
CA LEU A 298 -3.41 -12.82 43.95
C LEU A 298 -2.24 -12.73 44.95
N SER A 299 -1.01 -12.77 44.45
CA SER A 299 0.19 -12.60 45.27
C SER A 299 0.53 -11.14 45.56
N GLY A 300 -0.24 -10.18 45.02
CA GLY A 300 -0.07 -8.75 45.26
C GLY A 300 1.06 -8.10 44.46
N HIS A 301 1.55 -8.75 43.39
CA HIS A 301 2.60 -8.18 42.54
C HIS A 301 2.08 -7.04 41.65
N ILE A 302 0.86 -7.18 41.14
CA ILE A 302 0.19 -6.23 40.24
C ILE A 302 -1.31 -6.16 40.54
N TYR A 303 -1.95 -5.06 40.15
CA TYR A 303 -3.41 -4.91 40.12
C TYR A 303 -3.98 -5.29 38.74
N GLN A 304 -3.23 -4.96 37.69
CA GLN A 304 -3.61 -5.19 36.30
C GLN A 304 -2.37 -5.27 35.42
N VAL A 305 -2.45 -6.07 34.36
CA VAL A 305 -1.49 -6.04 33.24
C VAL A 305 -2.22 -6.23 31.93
N ASN A 306 -1.76 -5.54 30.88
CA ASN A 306 -2.30 -5.68 29.56
C ASN A 306 -1.52 -6.74 28.80
N LEU A 307 -2.11 -7.92 28.62
CA LEU A 307 -1.56 -9.00 27.79
C LEU A 307 -1.99 -8.79 26.34
N SER A 308 -1.09 -9.07 25.39
CA SER A 308 -1.38 -8.99 23.97
C SER A 308 -0.88 -10.20 23.19
N GLN A 309 -1.51 -10.46 22.05
CA GLN A 309 -1.05 -11.41 21.06
C GLN A 309 -0.96 -10.72 19.69
N ARG A 310 0.00 -11.15 18.87
CA ARG A 310 0.25 -10.59 17.54
C ARG A 310 -0.29 -11.54 16.48
N PHE A 311 -1.01 -11.00 15.52
CA PHE A 311 -1.51 -11.69 14.35
C PHE A 311 -0.69 -11.29 13.12
N GLU A 312 -0.46 -12.25 12.23
CA GLU A 312 0.20 -12.02 10.96
C GLU A 312 -0.49 -12.73 9.80
N THR A 313 -0.37 -12.16 8.62
CA THR A 313 -0.79 -12.78 7.36
C THR A 313 0.00 -12.20 6.18
N GLY A 314 -0.07 -12.86 5.02
CA GLY A 314 0.52 -12.34 3.79
C GLY A 314 -0.18 -11.05 3.35
N PHE A 315 0.59 -10.10 2.82
CA PHE A 315 0.06 -8.83 2.32
C PHE A 315 0.54 -8.54 0.91
N SER A 316 -0.40 -8.32 0.00
CA SER A 316 -0.18 -7.87 -1.37
C SER A 316 -1.17 -6.75 -1.69
N GLY A 317 -0.73 -5.51 -1.61
CA GLY A 317 -1.58 -4.33 -1.82
C GLY A 317 -0.81 -3.05 -1.54
N ASP A 318 -1.47 -1.91 -1.74
CA ASP A 318 -0.91 -0.61 -1.35
C ASP A 318 -1.19 -0.33 0.14
N PRO A 319 -0.15 -0.11 0.97
CA PRO A 319 -0.30 0.31 2.36
C PRO A 319 -1.14 1.59 2.55
N TYR A 320 -1.05 2.56 1.63
CA TYR A 320 -1.81 3.80 1.76
C TYR A 320 -3.30 3.61 1.46
N ALA A 321 -3.65 2.79 0.47
CA ALA A 321 -5.03 2.41 0.18
C ALA A 321 -5.66 1.67 1.38
N LEU A 322 -4.91 0.80 2.06
CA LEU A 322 -5.37 0.19 3.31
C LEU A 322 -5.64 1.28 4.38
N PHE A 323 -4.72 2.21 4.59
CA PHE A 323 -4.88 3.34 5.50
C PHE A 323 -6.12 4.21 5.18
N ALA A 324 -6.30 4.60 3.91
CA ALA A 324 -7.44 5.39 3.46
C ALA A 324 -8.77 4.65 3.67
N SER A 325 -8.82 3.35 3.34
CA SER A 325 -10.03 2.53 3.53
C SER A 325 -10.43 2.38 5.01
N LEU A 326 -9.44 2.38 5.91
CA LEU A 326 -9.66 2.36 7.36
C LEU A 326 -10.19 3.71 7.86
N TYR A 327 -9.65 4.81 7.33
CA TYR A 327 -10.10 6.18 7.62
C TYR A 327 -11.57 6.38 7.24
N GLU A 328 -11.99 5.92 6.06
CA GLU A 328 -13.38 6.02 5.59
C GLU A 328 -14.37 5.18 6.41
N SER A 329 -13.93 4.04 6.95
CA SER A 329 -14.82 3.07 7.59
C SER A 329 -15.34 3.50 8.97
N ALA A 330 -14.49 4.06 9.83
CA ALA A 330 -14.86 4.40 11.21
C ALA A 330 -13.90 5.43 11.81
N PRO A 331 -14.03 6.73 11.49
CA PRO A 331 -13.06 7.75 11.85
C PRO A 331 -12.83 7.89 13.36
N ALA A 332 -11.71 7.36 13.86
CA ALA A 332 -11.08 7.68 15.14
C ALA A 332 -10.36 9.05 15.13
N PRO A 333 -10.04 9.64 16.30
CA PRO A 333 -9.42 10.96 16.39
C PRO A 333 -7.99 10.99 15.86
N PHE A 334 -7.25 9.88 15.90
CA PHE A 334 -5.84 9.84 15.51
C PHE A 334 -5.55 8.71 14.50
N TYR A 335 -5.40 9.10 13.24
CA TYR A 335 -4.87 8.23 12.19
C TYR A 335 -3.43 8.59 11.88
N ALA A 336 -2.59 7.58 11.70
CA ALA A 336 -1.21 7.77 11.29
C ALA A 336 -0.83 6.77 10.19
N TYR A 337 -0.23 7.28 9.13
CA TYR A 337 0.49 6.52 8.11
C TYR A 337 1.95 6.98 8.12
N VAL A 338 2.89 6.05 8.23
CA VAL A 338 4.33 6.33 8.19
C VAL A 338 4.97 5.41 7.16
N HIS A 339 5.53 5.97 6.09
CA HIS A 339 6.41 5.23 5.18
C HIS A 339 7.83 5.26 5.74
N ALA A 340 8.19 4.28 6.56
CA ALA A 340 9.49 4.27 7.24
C ALA A 340 10.66 3.83 6.34
N GLY A 341 10.39 3.43 5.10
CA GLY A 341 11.37 3.11 4.06
C GLY A 341 11.25 1.65 3.65
N ASP A 342 11.61 0.75 4.55
CA ASP A 342 11.49 -0.71 4.40
C ASP A 342 10.20 -1.29 5.02
N HIS A 343 9.49 -0.49 5.83
CA HIS A 343 8.22 -0.86 6.45
C HIS A 343 7.24 0.32 6.48
N TRP A 344 5.96 0.01 6.69
CA TRP A 344 4.88 0.98 6.81
C TRP A 344 4.11 0.78 8.11
N ILE A 345 3.78 1.88 8.78
CA ILE A 345 2.92 1.86 9.96
C ILE A 345 1.59 2.49 9.60
N ILE A 346 0.50 1.79 9.92
CA ILE A 346 -0.88 2.21 9.65
C ILE A 346 -1.66 2.14 10.97
N SER A 347 -2.15 3.26 11.47
CA SER A 347 -2.80 3.34 12.78
C SER A 347 -4.15 4.04 12.73
N THR A 348 -5.06 3.59 13.59
CA THR A 348 -6.43 4.11 13.76
C THR A 348 -6.76 4.34 15.24
N SER A 349 -5.84 5.02 15.93
CA SER A 349 -5.86 5.11 17.38
C SER A 349 -6.96 6.04 17.89
N PRO A 350 -7.70 5.62 18.93
CA PRO A 350 -8.63 6.50 19.62
C PRO A 350 -7.98 7.35 20.71
N GLU A 351 -6.75 7.05 21.14
CA GLU A 351 -6.20 7.55 22.40
C GLU A 351 -4.99 8.47 22.21
N ARG A 352 -5.08 9.67 22.78
CA ARG A 352 -3.95 10.61 22.85
C ARG A 352 -3.01 10.18 23.96
N PHE A 353 -1.75 9.97 23.61
CA PHE A 353 -0.68 9.74 24.58
C PHE A 353 -0.27 11.04 25.26
N LEU A 354 0.16 12.05 24.49
CA LEU A 354 0.65 13.31 25.01
C LEU A 354 0.40 14.44 24.03
N LEU A 355 0.02 15.60 24.55
CA LEU A 355 0.05 16.88 23.86
C LEU A 355 0.92 17.85 24.65
N ARG A 356 1.76 18.63 23.96
CA ARG A 356 2.47 19.79 24.49
C ARG A 356 2.23 21.01 23.62
N ARG A 357 1.92 22.14 24.26
CA ARG A 357 1.86 23.47 23.64
C ARG A 357 2.58 24.46 24.56
N GLY A 358 3.84 24.76 24.25
CA GLY A 358 4.71 25.54 25.13
C GLY A 358 4.92 24.79 26.45
N SER A 359 4.47 25.37 27.56
CA SER A 359 4.51 24.73 28.88
C SER A 359 3.27 23.90 29.21
N TYR A 360 2.15 24.06 28.48
CA TYR A 360 0.95 23.26 28.72
C TYR A 360 1.18 21.83 28.23
N VAL A 361 0.90 20.85 29.10
CA VAL A 361 0.90 19.43 28.75
C VAL A 361 -0.44 18.78 29.09
N GLU A 362 -0.81 17.79 28.29
CA GLU A 362 -2.08 17.08 28.43
C GLU A 362 -1.95 15.63 28.01
N THR A 363 -2.67 14.74 28.70
CA THR A 363 -2.88 13.36 28.29
C THR A 363 -4.34 12.95 28.48
N ARG A 364 -4.81 11.99 27.67
CA ARG A 364 -6.23 11.57 27.66
C ARG A 364 -6.40 10.06 27.74
N PRO A 365 -6.26 9.45 28.93
CA PRO A 365 -6.47 8.02 29.08
C PRO A 365 -7.90 7.62 28.76
N ILE A 366 -8.04 6.45 28.14
CA ILE A 366 -9.32 5.83 27.83
C ILE A 366 -9.46 4.51 28.59
N LYS A 367 -10.59 4.33 29.28
CA LYS A 367 -11.04 3.04 29.83
C LYS A 367 -12.55 2.92 29.72
N GLY A 368 -13.03 1.68 29.64
CA GLY A 368 -14.44 1.40 29.42
C GLY A 368 -14.91 1.73 28.01
N THR A 369 -15.63 0.78 27.42
CA THR A 369 -16.18 0.90 26.07
C THR A 369 -17.53 0.21 26.02
N ARG A 370 -18.50 0.83 25.36
CA ARG A 370 -19.78 0.19 25.01
C ARG A 370 -20.07 0.43 23.53
N PRO A 371 -20.76 -0.48 22.82
CA PRO A 371 -21.24 -0.21 21.48
C PRO A 371 -22.28 0.93 21.49
N ARG A 372 -22.56 1.49 20.32
CA ARG A 372 -23.74 2.33 20.12
C ARG A 372 -25.00 1.47 20.10
N GLY A 373 -26.12 2.00 20.58
CA GLY A 373 -27.42 1.34 20.55
C GLY A 373 -28.01 1.28 19.14
N ALA A 374 -28.88 0.31 18.88
CA ALA A 374 -29.61 0.21 17.62
C ALA A 374 -30.66 1.32 17.47
N ASP A 375 -31.14 1.86 18.60
CA ASP A 375 -32.08 2.98 18.68
C ASP A 375 -31.68 3.99 19.78
N PRO A 376 -32.29 5.19 19.82
CA PRO A 376 -31.91 6.24 20.79
C PRO A 376 -32.08 5.86 22.26
N ASP A 377 -33.05 5.02 22.61
CA ASP A 377 -33.32 4.63 24.00
C ASP A 377 -32.30 3.60 24.48
N GLU A 378 -31.95 2.63 23.62
CA GLU A 378 -30.86 1.69 23.84
C GLU A 378 -29.52 2.43 23.92
N ASP A 379 -29.26 3.38 23.02
CA ASP A 379 -28.03 4.17 22.97
C ASP A 379 -27.83 4.98 24.26
N ALA A 380 -28.89 5.65 24.74
CA ALA A 380 -28.90 6.35 26.02
C ALA A 380 -28.75 5.42 27.22
N THR A 381 -29.24 4.18 27.12
CA THR A 381 -29.09 3.17 28.17
C THR A 381 -27.65 2.65 28.25
N LEU A 382 -27.04 2.31 27.12
CA LEU A 382 -25.63 1.89 27.03
C LEU A 382 -24.67 2.99 27.50
N ALA A 383 -24.95 4.24 27.15
CA ALA A 383 -24.23 5.41 27.65
C ALA A 383 -24.29 5.51 29.19
N ARG A 384 -25.50 5.44 29.78
CA ARG A 384 -25.67 5.47 31.23
C ARG A 384 -25.00 4.28 31.92
N GLN A 385 -25.11 3.08 31.36
CA GLN A 385 -24.47 1.89 31.89
C GLN A 385 -22.95 2.06 31.95
N LEU A 386 -22.34 2.62 30.90
CA LEU A 386 -20.91 2.89 30.90
C LEU A 386 -20.53 3.93 31.97
N GLN A 387 -21.25 5.05 32.03
CA GLN A 387 -20.96 6.14 32.99
C GLN A 387 -21.12 5.74 34.46
N THR A 388 -22.02 4.79 34.75
CA THR A 388 -22.33 4.33 36.12
C THR A 388 -21.64 3.02 36.50
N SER A 389 -20.84 2.44 35.59
CA SER A 389 -20.13 1.18 35.82
C SER A 389 -19.02 1.33 36.87
N PRO A 390 -19.12 0.67 38.04
CA PRO A 390 -18.09 0.77 39.07
C PRO A 390 -16.75 0.15 38.64
N LYS A 391 -16.79 -0.88 37.78
CA LYS A 391 -15.59 -1.52 37.21
C LYS A 391 -14.83 -0.54 36.32
N ASP A 392 -15.53 0.04 35.34
CA ASP A 392 -14.91 0.95 34.37
C ASP A 392 -14.40 2.24 35.06
N ASP A 393 -15.10 2.71 36.09
CA ASP A 393 -14.66 3.81 36.97
C ASP A 393 -13.34 3.48 37.69
N ALA A 394 -13.29 2.34 38.39
CA ALA A 394 -12.10 1.92 39.12
C ALA A 394 -10.87 1.77 38.20
N GLU A 395 -11.04 1.13 37.05
CA GLU A 395 -9.97 1.01 36.04
C GLU A 395 -9.49 2.38 35.55
N LEU A 396 -10.41 3.29 35.21
CA LEU A 396 -10.04 4.62 34.74
C LEU A 396 -9.34 5.44 35.82
N SER A 397 -9.84 5.43 37.06
CA SER A 397 -9.23 6.17 38.19
C SER A 397 -7.79 5.71 38.46
N MET A 398 -7.54 4.39 38.44
CA MET A 398 -6.16 3.87 38.60
C MET A 398 -5.20 4.40 37.53
N ILE A 399 -5.63 4.43 36.27
CA ILE A 399 -4.81 4.96 35.17
C ILE A 399 -4.62 6.48 35.31
N VAL A 400 -5.66 7.22 35.70
CA VAL A 400 -5.56 8.67 35.95
C VAL A 400 -4.53 8.96 37.03
N ASP A 401 -4.52 8.21 38.13
CA ASP A 401 -3.54 8.40 39.20
C ASP A 401 -2.11 8.08 38.75
N LEU A 402 -1.93 7.02 37.95
CA LEU A 402 -0.63 6.71 37.33
C LEU A 402 -0.13 7.87 36.47
N MET A 403 -0.99 8.46 35.64
CA MET A 403 -0.62 9.57 34.76
C MET A 403 -0.38 10.87 35.51
N ARG A 404 -1.13 11.14 36.58
CA ARG A 404 -0.85 12.26 37.49
C ARG A 404 0.55 12.12 38.10
N ASN A 405 0.91 10.91 38.51
CA ASN A 405 2.24 10.62 39.05
C ASN A 405 3.34 10.82 38.00
N ASP A 406 3.13 10.37 36.75
CA ASP A 406 4.10 10.55 35.68
C ASP A 406 4.32 12.02 35.34
N LEU A 407 3.24 12.77 35.09
CA LEU A 407 3.34 14.20 34.81
C LEU A 407 3.94 14.95 36.00
N GLY A 408 3.65 14.52 37.23
CA GLY A 408 4.24 15.08 38.45
C GLY A 408 5.77 15.03 38.50
N ARG A 409 6.42 14.12 37.77
CA ARG A 409 7.89 14.02 37.68
C ARG A 409 8.51 15.15 36.87
N VAL A 410 7.77 15.76 35.95
CA VAL A 410 8.28 16.75 34.96
C VAL A 410 7.53 18.09 34.97
N CYS A 411 6.36 18.15 35.60
CA CYS A 411 5.57 19.36 35.76
C CYS A 411 5.93 20.13 37.04
N GLN A 412 5.51 21.40 37.09
CA GLN A 412 5.60 22.25 38.27
C GLN A 412 4.74 21.69 39.40
N GLY A 413 5.24 21.71 40.63
CA GLY A 413 4.51 21.24 41.80
C GLY A 413 3.16 21.95 41.93
N GLY A 414 2.08 21.17 42.13
CA GLY A 414 0.71 21.69 42.23
C GLY A 414 0.04 22.04 40.89
N SER A 415 0.74 21.97 39.75
CA SER A 415 0.14 22.27 38.44
C SER A 415 -0.60 21.10 37.80
N VAL A 416 -0.33 19.86 38.24
CA VAL A 416 -0.96 18.66 37.66
C VAL A 416 -2.38 18.51 38.18
N ALA A 417 -3.35 18.53 37.26
CA ALA A 417 -4.78 18.49 37.58
C ALA A 417 -5.53 17.50 36.69
N VAL A 418 -6.59 16.91 37.23
CA VAL A 418 -7.59 16.17 36.43
C VAL A 418 -8.61 17.20 35.98
N ALA A 419 -8.47 17.70 34.76
CA ALA A 419 -9.34 18.74 34.21
C ALA A 419 -10.77 18.20 33.97
N GLU A 420 -10.87 16.95 33.51
CA GLU A 420 -12.13 16.25 33.32
C GLU A 420 -11.96 14.78 33.73
N HIS A 421 -12.95 14.21 34.43
CA HIS A 421 -12.94 12.81 34.84
C HIS A 421 -14.22 12.14 34.38
N LYS A 422 -14.10 10.96 33.75
CA LYS A 422 -15.23 10.18 33.20
C LYS A 422 -16.08 10.93 32.17
N ARG A 423 -15.45 11.71 31.31
CA ARG A 423 -16.13 12.32 30.16
C ARG A 423 -16.55 11.22 29.19
N LEU A 424 -17.85 11.11 28.94
CA LEU A 424 -18.38 10.19 27.93
C LEU A 424 -18.15 10.80 26.55
N GLU A 425 -17.42 10.10 25.69
CA GLU A 425 -17.23 10.47 24.30
C GLU A 425 -17.95 9.50 23.38
N ALA A 426 -18.84 10.05 22.54
CA ALA A 426 -19.59 9.30 21.55
C ALA A 426 -18.82 9.26 20.22
N TYR A 427 -18.55 8.05 19.75
CA TYR A 427 -17.98 7.79 18.42
C TYR A 427 -19.05 7.19 17.52
N ARG A 428 -18.70 6.97 16.24
CA ARG A 428 -19.62 6.37 15.27
C ARG A 428 -20.18 5.02 15.74
N ASN A 429 -19.33 4.16 16.31
CA ASN A 429 -19.65 2.77 16.62
C ASN A 429 -19.59 2.44 18.11
N VAL A 430 -18.99 3.30 18.95
CA VAL A 430 -18.80 3.03 20.38
C VAL A 430 -18.90 4.31 21.23
N PHE A 431 -19.11 4.14 22.53
CA PHE A 431 -18.82 5.12 23.57
C PHE A 431 -17.51 4.79 24.28
N HIS A 432 -16.74 5.81 24.67
CA HIS A 432 -15.56 5.70 25.53
C HIS A 432 -15.68 6.60 26.76
N LEU A 433 -15.16 6.16 27.92
CA LEU A 433 -14.88 7.10 29.01
C LEU A 433 -13.45 7.60 28.89
N VAL A 434 -13.33 8.91 28.91
CA VAL A 434 -12.08 9.63 28.78
C VAL A 434 -11.89 10.49 30.02
N SER A 435 -10.67 10.54 30.54
CA SER A 435 -10.28 11.58 31.49
C SER A 435 -9.23 12.47 30.86
N VAL A 436 -9.13 13.72 31.30
CA VAL A 436 -8.15 14.68 30.81
C VAL A 436 -7.26 15.07 31.98
N VAL A 437 -5.98 14.71 31.91
CA VAL A 437 -4.99 15.10 32.92
C VAL A 437 -4.06 16.13 32.29
N THR A 438 -3.92 17.27 32.95
CA THR A 438 -3.15 18.41 32.46
C THR A 438 -2.05 18.78 33.46
N GLY A 439 -1.07 19.55 32.99
CA GLY A 439 -0.03 20.10 33.85
C GLY A 439 0.73 21.25 33.18
N THR A 440 1.57 21.92 33.95
CA THR A 440 2.53 22.91 33.43
C THR A 440 3.93 22.33 33.52
N LEU A 441 4.56 22.07 32.37
CA LEU A 441 5.94 21.59 32.28
C LEU A 441 6.88 22.56 33.01
N ARG A 442 7.85 22.01 33.75
CA ARG A 442 8.84 22.87 34.41
C ARG A 442 9.72 23.58 33.37
N PRO A 443 10.23 24.79 33.68
CA PRO A 443 11.14 25.51 32.78
C PRO A 443 12.44 24.75 32.46
N ASP A 444 12.86 23.83 33.35
CA ASP A 444 14.07 23.03 33.21
C ASP A 444 13.84 21.66 32.53
N ALA A 445 12.61 21.37 32.11
CA ALA A 445 12.24 20.11 31.45
C ALA A 445 11.85 20.35 29.99
N ASP A 446 12.21 19.40 29.12
CA ASP A 446 11.93 19.47 27.69
C ASP A 446 10.96 18.38 27.19
N ALA A 447 10.78 18.28 25.88
CA ALA A 447 9.91 17.26 25.27
C ALA A 447 10.43 15.84 25.51
N VAL A 448 11.75 15.65 25.56
CA VAL A 448 12.38 14.35 25.78
C VAL A 448 12.20 13.91 27.23
N ASP A 449 12.34 14.82 28.20
CA ASP A 449 12.03 14.54 29.60
C ASP A 449 10.57 14.15 29.79
N LEU A 450 9.65 14.88 29.14
CA LEU A 450 8.22 14.59 29.16
C LEU A 450 7.92 13.19 28.63
N ILE A 451 8.47 12.82 27.47
CA ILE A 451 8.31 11.48 26.90
C ILE A 451 8.91 10.44 27.85
N ARG A 452 10.15 10.62 28.31
CA ARG A 452 10.86 9.65 29.17
C ARG A 452 10.14 9.39 30.50
N ALA A 453 9.49 10.42 31.07
CA ALA A 453 8.76 10.29 32.34
C ALA A 453 7.43 9.54 32.22
N THR A 454 6.81 9.56 31.03
CA THR A 454 5.42 9.10 30.81
C THR A 454 5.33 7.86 29.92
N PHE A 455 6.38 7.53 29.17
CA PHE A 455 6.42 6.40 28.24
C PHE A 455 6.79 5.08 28.94
N PRO A 456 6.22 3.93 28.53
CA PRO A 456 5.05 3.79 27.67
C PRO A 456 3.75 4.21 28.37
N GLY A 457 2.69 4.49 27.60
CA GLY A 457 1.42 4.97 28.15
C GLY A 457 0.83 4.08 29.25
N GLY A 458 0.34 4.68 30.34
CA GLY A 458 -0.17 3.95 31.49
C GLY A 458 -1.35 3.01 31.19
N SER A 459 -2.24 3.39 30.26
CA SER A 459 -3.44 2.64 29.89
C SER A 459 -3.16 1.31 29.16
N ILE A 460 -1.96 1.17 28.58
CA ILE A 460 -1.57 0.04 27.71
C ILE A 460 -0.54 -0.92 28.31
N THR A 461 -0.08 -0.65 29.54
CA THR A 461 0.90 -1.48 30.25
C THR A 461 0.24 -2.25 31.38
N GLY A 462 -0.06 -1.59 32.50
CA GLY A 462 -0.53 -2.20 33.73
C GLY A 462 -0.09 -1.40 34.95
N CYS A 463 -0.50 -1.86 36.13
CA CYS A 463 -0.23 -1.18 37.39
C CYS A 463 0.18 -2.19 38.47
N PRO A 464 1.32 -1.98 39.18
CA PRO A 464 2.36 -0.98 38.95
C PRO A 464 3.13 -1.18 37.63
N ARG A 465 3.51 -0.09 36.94
CA ARG A 465 4.05 -0.12 35.56
C ARG A 465 5.25 -1.05 35.38
N ILE A 466 6.30 -0.89 36.19
CA ILE A 466 7.56 -1.63 36.03
C ILE A 466 7.31 -3.13 36.14
N ARG A 467 6.60 -3.55 37.20
CA ARG A 467 6.29 -4.97 37.43
C ARG A 467 5.39 -5.55 36.34
N ALA A 468 4.42 -4.76 35.84
CA ALA A 468 3.60 -5.18 34.71
C ALA A 468 4.44 -5.40 33.44
N MET A 469 5.44 -4.54 33.16
CA MET A 469 6.33 -4.71 32.00
C MET A 469 7.26 -5.92 32.13
N GLU A 470 7.72 -6.26 33.34
CA GLU A 470 8.48 -7.51 33.59
C GLU A 470 7.61 -8.75 33.28
N ILE A 471 6.34 -8.74 33.68
CA ILE A 471 5.40 -9.82 33.40
C ILE A 471 5.07 -9.91 31.90
N ILE A 472 4.92 -8.77 31.22
CA ILE A 472 4.75 -8.74 29.76
C ILE A 472 5.97 -9.38 29.07
N ASP A 473 7.19 -9.02 29.49
CA ASP A 473 8.44 -9.56 28.96
C ASP A 473 8.60 -11.08 29.23
N GLU A 474 8.05 -11.56 30.33
CA GLU A 474 8.03 -12.99 30.69
C GLU A 474 7.02 -13.81 29.89
N LEU A 475 5.86 -13.23 29.56
CA LEU A 475 4.71 -13.97 29.02
C LEU A 475 4.53 -13.80 27.51
N GLU A 476 4.87 -12.65 26.94
CA GLU A 476 4.70 -12.43 25.49
C GLU A 476 5.84 -13.08 24.70
N PRO A 477 5.54 -13.80 23.60
CA PRO A 477 6.54 -14.58 22.86
C PRO A 477 7.45 -13.73 21.96
N CYS A 478 7.04 -12.51 21.61
CA CYS A 478 7.73 -11.63 20.66
C CYS A 478 7.56 -10.15 21.05
N ARG A 479 8.53 -9.30 20.65
CA ARG A 479 8.50 -7.87 20.97
C ARG A 479 7.27 -7.20 20.39
N ARG A 480 6.76 -6.17 21.07
CA ARG A 480 5.59 -5.43 20.60
C ARG A 480 5.90 -4.49 19.43
N HIS A 481 7.17 -4.10 19.27
CA HIS A 481 7.60 -3.13 18.27
C HIS A 481 6.77 -1.85 18.40
N VAL A 482 6.15 -1.40 17.31
CA VAL A 482 5.35 -0.17 17.32
C VAL A 482 4.09 -0.31 18.16
N TYR A 483 3.52 -1.52 18.33
CA TYR A 483 2.28 -1.69 19.09
C TYR A 483 2.44 -1.23 20.55
N THR A 484 1.51 -0.42 21.02
CA THR A 484 1.52 0.26 22.34
C THR A 484 2.67 1.23 22.58
N GLY A 485 3.44 1.56 21.53
CA GLY A 485 4.31 2.72 21.49
C GLY A 485 3.52 4.02 21.25
N ALA A 486 4.14 4.98 20.57
CA ALA A 486 3.53 6.26 20.22
C ALA A 486 3.85 6.71 18.79
N MET A 487 2.96 7.52 18.20
CA MET A 487 3.12 8.09 16.86
C MET A 487 2.64 9.53 16.83
N GLY A 488 3.19 10.33 15.91
CA GLY A 488 2.79 11.72 15.74
C GLY A 488 3.99 12.60 15.42
N TYR A 489 4.11 13.74 16.12
CA TYR A 489 5.20 14.68 15.89
C TYR A 489 5.81 15.26 17.17
N ILE A 490 7.08 15.68 17.04
CA ILE A 490 7.84 16.45 18.03
C ILE A 490 8.38 17.70 17.33
N GLY A 491 7.81 18.86 17.64
CA GLY A 491 8.11 20.14 17.02
C GLY A 491 9.44 20.73 17.48
N PHE A 492 10.08 21.51 16.60
CA PHE A 492 11.25 22.31 16.97
C PHE A 492 10.91 23.61 17.72
N HIS A 493 9.63 23.86 17.99
CA HIS A 493 9.12 25.09 18.65
C HIS A 493 8.19 24.73 19.82
N ASP A 494 8.66 23.85 20.71
CA ASP A 494 7.98 23.45 21.95
C ASP A 494 6.52 22.94 21.76
N THR A 495 6.27 22.26 20.65
CA THR A 495 5.00 21.57 20.34
C THR A 495 5.23 20.07 20.22
N LEU A 496 4.25 19.27 20.63
CA LEU A 496 4.27 17.80 20.50
C LEU A 496 2.82 17.32 20.51
N ASP A 497 2.46 16.38 19.65
CA ASP A 497 1.20 15.64 19.76
C ASP A 497 1.46 14.19 19.35
N LEU A 498 1.25 13.28 20.28
CA LEU A 498 1.50 11.85 20.14
C LEU A 498 0.25 11.07 20.53
N ASN A 499 -0.15 10.10 19.71
CA ASN A 499 -1.18 9.10 20.04
C ASN A 499 -0.53 7.81 20.53
N ILE A 500 -1.28 7.00 21.29
CA ILE A 500 -0.85 5.63 21.61
C ILE A 500 -1.01 4.77 20.36
N ALA A 501 -0.03 3.92 20.05
CA ALA A 501 -0.05 3.03 18.89
C ALA A 501 -0.89 1.76 19.13
N ILE A 502 -2.20 1.95 19.22
CA ILE A 502 -3.21 0.87 19.27
C ILE A 502 -4.09 0.91 18.03
N ARG A 503 -4.67 -0.25 17.69
CA ARG A 503 -5.32 -0.48 16.38
C ARG A 503 -4.38 -0.10 15.23
N THR A 504 -3.17 -0.65 15.33
CA THR A 504 -2.03 -0.34 14.47
C THR A 504 -1.57 -1.60 13.77
N ALA A 505 -1.34 -1.49 12.47
CA ALA A 505 -0.77 -2.51 11.61
C ALA A 505 0.63 -2.07 11.14
N THR A 506 1.53 -3.03 11.03
CA THR A 506 2.86 -2.87 10.44
C THR A 506 2.92 -3.72 9.19
N VAL A 507 3.24 -3.11 8.04
CA VAL A 507 3.52 -3.83 6.80
C VAL A 507 5.03 -3.93 6.65
N PHE A 508 5.56 -5.14 6.58
CA PHE A 508 6.99 -5.42 6.46
C PHE A 508 7.21 -6.77 5.78
N GLY A 509 8.13 -6.85 4.83
CA GLY A 509 8.51 -8.11 4.18
C GLY A 509 7.34 -8.87 3.52
N ASN A 510 6.46 -8.17 2.80
CA ASN A 510 5.22 -8.72 2.18
C ASN A 510 4.25 -9.37 3.18
N ARG A 511 4.32 -8.99 4.45
CA ARG A 511 3.42 -9.42 5.50
C ARG A 511 2.83 -8.20 6.20
N VAL A 512 1.66 -8.39 6.78
CA VAL A 512 1.05 -7.43 7.70
C VAL A 512 0.98 -8.06 9.08
N TYR A 513 1.41 -7.28 10.08
CA TYR A 513 1.42 -7.64 11.49
C TYR A 513 0.54 -6.66 12.24
N PHE A 514 -0.28 -7.14 13.16
CA PHE A 514 -1.00 -6.28 14.11
C PHE A 514 -1.19 -7.02 15.42
N SER A 515 -1.23 -6.27 16.51
CA SER A 515 -1.44 -6.86 17.83
C SER A 515 -2.72 -6.34 18.45
N VAL A 516 -3.30 -7.19 19.29
CA VAL A 516 -4.50 -6.90 20.06
C VAL A 516 -4.31 -7.44 21.46
N GLY A 517 -4.85 -6.72 22.43
CA GLY A 517 -4.69 -7.05 23.84
C GLY A 517 -5.82 -6.49 24.68
N GLY A 518 -5.79 -6.85 25.95
CA GLY A 518 -6.78 -6.52 26.96
C GLY A 518 -6.13 -6.40 28.33
N GLY A 519 -6.74 -5.60 29.20
CA GLY A 519 -6.32 -5.48 30.59
C GLY A 519 -6.85 -6.66 31.39
N VAL A 520 -5.96 -7.49 31.91
CA VAL A 520 -6.31 -8.62 32.77
C VAL A 520 -6.35 -8.16 34.22
N VAL A 521 -7.48 -8.36 34.86
CA VAL A 521 -7.73 -8.11 36.29
C VAL A 521 -8.07 -9.41 37.02
N GLN A 522 -8.23 -9.37 38.34
CA GLN A 522 -8.52 -10.57 39.13
C GLN A 522 -9.78 -11.31 38.67
N ASP A 523 -10.81 -10.56 38.28
CA ASP A 523 -12.11 -11.10 37.87
C ASP A 523 -12.17 -11.48 36.38
N SER A 524 -11.08 -11.32 35.63
CA SER A 524 -11.00 -11.73 34.23
C SER A 524 -11.15 -13.24 34.08
N ASP A 525 -11.95 -13.67 33.11
CA ASP A 525 -12.02 -15.08 32.68
C ASP A 525 -11.04 -15.31 31.51
N PRO A 526 -10.12 -16.31 31.60
CA PRO A 526 -9.14 -16.55 30.55
C PRO A 526 -9.71 -16.80 29.14
N ALA A 527 -10.87 -17.45 29.04
CA ALA A 527 -11.49 -17.72 27.74
C ALA A 527 -12.10 -16.44 27.16
N ASP A 528 -12.81 -15.66 27.99
CA ASP A 528 -13.40 -14.39 27.56
C ASP A 528 -12.34 -13.39 27.10
N GLU A 529 -11.21 -13.28 27.82
CA GLU A 529 -10.08 -12.42 27.43
C GLU A 529 -9.48 -12.83 26.07
N TYR A 530 -9.38 -14.14 25.80
CA TYR A 530 -8.93 -14.63 24.50
C TYR A 530 -9.92 -14.27 23.39
N GLU A 531 -11.22 -14.53 23.57
CA GLU A 531 -12.24 -14.20 22.57
C GLU A 531 -12.34 -12.68 22.34
N GLU A 532 -12.12 -11.86 23.38
CA GLU A 532 -12.06 -10.40 23.26
C GLU A 532 -10.95 -9.95 22.32
N THR A 533 -9.77 -10.58 22.37
CA THR A 533 -8.69 -10.25 21.42
C THR A 533 -9.10 -10.55 19.98
N LEU A 534 -9.75 -11.69 19.71
CA LEU A 534 -10.25 -12.03 18.38
C LEU A 534 -11.30 -11.02 17.92
N HIS A 535 -12.22 -10.62 18.80
CA HIS A 535 -13.23 -9.60 18.52
C HIS A 535 -12.63 -8.23 18.19
N LYS A 536 -11.60 -7.78 18.92
CA LYS A 536 -10.86 -6.56 18.62
C LYS A 536 -10.11 -6.65 17.29
N GLY A 537 -9.62 -7.84 16.93
CA GLY A 537 -8.92 -8.11 15.67
C GLY A 537 -9.83 -8.12 14.43
N LYS A 538 -11.10 -8.54 14.58
CA LYS A 538 -12.06 -8.70 13.47
C LYS A 538 -12.16 -7.49 12.54
N THR A 539 -12.14 -6.26 13.06
CA THR A 539 -12.26 -5.06 12.22
C THR A 539 -11.09 -4.92 11.25
N LEU A 540 -9.86 -5.14 11.73
CA LEU A 540 -8.66 -5.01 10.91
C LEU A 540 -8.55 -6.21 9.95
N THR A 541 -8.83 -7.42 10.46
CA THR A 541 -8.90 -8.67 9.70
C THR A 541 -9.90 -8.57 8.55
N ALA A 542 -11.12 -8.09 8.78
CA ALA A 542 -12.14 -7.97 7.74
C ALA A 542 -11.68 -7.05 6.60
N LYS A 543 -11.04 -5.92 6.91
CA LYS A 543 -10.51 -4.99 5.89
C LYS A 543 -9.32 -5.54 5.13
N LEU A 544 -8.46 -6.30 5.80
CA LEU A 544 -7.35 -7.01 5.16
C LEU A 544 -7.86 -8.15 4.26
N GLN A 545 -8.98 -8.79 4.60
CA GLN A 545 -9.61 -9.87 3.83
C GLN A 545 -10.43 -9.40 2.63
N THR A 546 -11.17 -8.30 2.77
CA THR A 546 -11.94 -7.71 1.66
C THR A 546 -11.08 -6.97 0.66
N GLY A 547 -9.82 -6.69 1.03
CA GLY A 547 -8.95 -5.76 0.32
C GLY A 547 -9.44 -4.33 0.44
N PRO A 548 -8.56 -3.34 0.31
CA PRO A 548 -9.05 -2.01 -0.03
C PRO A 548 -9.77 -2.10 -1.39
N ALA A 549 -10.95 -1.48 -1.50
CA ALA A 549 -11.40 -1.02 -2.81
C ALA A 549 -10.26 -0.12 -3.31
N ALA A 550 -9.63 -0.52 -4.40
CA ALA A 550 -8.42 0.14 -4.88
C ALA A 550 -8.70 1.63 -5.12
N PHE A 551 -8.27 2.48 -4.19
CA PHE A 551 -7.58 3.67 -4.66
C PHE A 551 -6.39 3.11 -5.43
N GLU A 552 -6.39 3.24 -6.75
CA GLU A 552 -5.21 3.00 -7.58
C GLU A 552 -4.13 4.03 -7.17
N ALA A 553 -3.50 3.76 -6.03
CA ALA A 553 -2.31 4.42 -5.58
C ALA A 553 -1.14 3.70 -6.26
N ALA A 554 -0.54 4.45 -7.16
CA ALA A 554 0.68 4.12 -7.86
C ALA A 554 1.80 3.80 -6.88
N ALA A 555 2.01 2.54 -6.52
CA ALA A 555 3.39 2.08 -6.38
C ALA A 555 4.05 2.39 -7.73
N ALA A 556 5.13 3.18 -7.73
CA ALA A 556 5.84 3.60 -8.93
C ALA A 556 6.48 2.39 -9.64
N ALA A 557 5.65 1.55 -10.26
CA ALA A 557 6.08 0.54 -11.19
C ALA A 557 6.72 1.29 -12.36
N TYR A 558 7.99 1.05 -12.67
CA TYR A 558 8.58 1.70 -13.84
C TYR A 558 8.15 0.95 -15.10
N VAL A 559 7.88 1.69 -16.16
CA VAL A 559 7.71 1.12 -17.50
C VAL A 559 8.76 1.70 -18.41
N TRP A 560 9.11 0.94 -19.44
CA TRP A 560 9.85 1.46 -20.56
C TRP A 560 8.83 1.88 -21.63
N GLN A 561 8.85 3.14 -22.04
CA GLN A 561 7.98 3.65 -23.10
C GLN A 561 8.80 4.43 -24.12
N ASN A 562 8.76 4.02 -25.38
CA ASN A 562 9.42 4.68 -26.52
C ASN A 562 10.89 5.08 -26.23
N GLY A 563 11.69 4.18 -25.65
CA GLY A 563 13.09 4.44 -25.33
C GLY A 563 13.37 4.92 -23.91
N VAL A 564 12.35 5.34 -23.16
CA VAL A 564 12.52 6.01 -21.86
C VAL A 564 11.95 5.17 -20.73
N MET A 565 12.76 4.96 -19.69
CA MET A 565 12.29 4.45 -18.40
C MET A 565 11.57 5.59 -17.66
N LYS A 566 10.33 5.36 -17.25
CA LYS A 566 9.54 6.34 -16.50
C LYS A 566 8.61 5.64 -15.52
N PRO A 567 8.17 6.30 -14.44
CA PRO A 567 7.10 5.79 -13.60
C PRO A 567 5.86 5.45 -14.45
N ARG A 568 5.17 4.35 -14.14
CA ARG A 568 3.97 3.89 -14.85
C ARG A 568 2.88 4.95 -14.84
N SER A 569 2.80 5.75 -13.78
CA SER A 569 1.88 6.88 -13.67
C SER A 569 2.17 8.02 -14.66
N GLU A 570 3.38 8.09 -15.22
CA GLU A 570 3.82 9.05 -16.24
C GLU A 570 3.82 8.47 -17.66
N ALA A 571 3.49 7.18 -17.81
CA ALA A 571 3.31 6.60 -19.12
C ALA A 571 1.96 7.00 -19.71
N ALA A 572 1.99 7.77 -20.79
CA ALA A 572 0.81 8.30 -21.44
C ALA A 572 0.71 7.78 -22.88
N VAL A 573 -0.51 7.48 -23.33
CA VAL A 573 -0.81 7.19 -24.73
C VAL A 573 -1.61 8.37 -25.28
N PRO A 574 -1.21 8.98 -26.41
CA PRO A 574 -1.97 10.07 -27.01
C PRO A 574 -3.42 9.68 -27.28
N ILE A 575 -4.36 10.60 -27.11
CA ILE A 575 -5.80 10.32 -27.28
C ILE A 575 -6.16 9.96 -28.73
N ASP A 576 -5.36 10.43 -29.68
CA ASP A 576 -5.44 10.17 -31.12
C ASP A 576 -4.62 8.95 -31.56
N ASP A 577 -3.99 8.22 -30.62
CA ASP A 577 -3.34 6.95 -30.91
C ASP A 577 -4.40 5.93 -31.35
N LEU A 578 -4.23 5.38 -32.56
CA LEU A 578 -5.19 4.42 -33.12
C LEU A 578 -5.24 3.10 -32.35
N GLY A 579 -4.18 2.78 -31.60
CA GLY A 579 -4.15 1.69 -30.63
C GLY A 579 -5.13 1.91 -29.48
N LEU A 580 -5.26 3.13 -28.98
CA LEU A 580 -6.26 3.49 -27.97
C LEU A 580 -7.67 3.57 -28.58
N ALA A 581 -7.80 4.28 -29.69
CA ALA A 581 -9.11 4.58 -30.29
C ALA A 581 -9.78 3.33 -30.93
N TYR A 582 -8.99 2.43 -31.52
CA TYR A 582 -9.51 1.32 -32.33
C TYR A 582 -8.88 -0.03 -32.00
N GLY A 583 -8.02 -0.12 -30.98
CA GLY A 583 -7.27 -1.35 -30.70
C GLY A 583 -6.26 -1.68 -31.81
N TYR A 584 -5.83 -0.70 -32.61
CA TYR A 584 -4.85 -0.90 -33.69
C TYR A 584 -3.44 -1.10 -33.12
N GLY A 585 -3.16 -2.32 -32.71
CA GLY A 585 -1.91 -2.70 -32.10
C GLY A 585 -1.90 -4.17 -31.69
N PHE A 586 -0.79 -4.60 -31.13
CA PHE A 586 -0.56 -5.98 -30.69
C PHE A 586 0.39 -6.02 -29.51
N PHE A 587 0.44 -7.17 -28.84
CA PHE A 587 1.24 -7.33 -27.64
C PHE A 587 1.80 -8.74 -27.49
N GLU A 588 2.86 -8.85 -26.71
CA GLU A 588 3.39 -10.09 -26.19
C GLU A 588 3.30 -10.12 -24.66
N THR A 589 3.13 -11.32 -24.12
CA THR A 589 3.28 -11.58 -22.69
C THR A 589 4.18 -12.78 -22.52
N LEU A 590 5.28 -12.60 -21.81
CA LEU A 590 6.28 -13.64 -21.58
C LEU A 590 6.61 -13.78 -20.09
N ARG A 591 7.07 -14.97 -19.74
CA ARG A 591 7.53 -15.33 -18.40
C ARG A 591 9.02 -15.01 -18.26
N VAL A 592 9.39 -14.45 -17.13
CA VAL A 592 10.78 -14.10 -16.80
C VAL A 592 11.13 -14.71 -15.45
N GLU A 593 12.17 -15.55 -15.44
CA GLU A 593 12.62 -16.28 -14.26
C GLU A 593 13.99 -15.77 -13.86
N LYS A 594 14.10 -15.17 -12.67
CA LYS A 594 15.38 -14.63 -12.17
C LYS A 594 16.07 -13.74 -13.22
N SER A 595 15.32 -12.79 -13.77
CA SER A 595 15.74 -11.89 -14.86
C SER A 595 16.11 -12.56 -16.19
N ARG A 596 15.69 -13.81 -16.44
CA ARG A 596 15.88 -14.49 -17.73
C ARG A 596 14.54 -14.68 -18.44
N PRO A 597 14.29 -13.98 -19.56
CA PRO A 597 13.06 -14.15 -20.33
C PRO A 597 13.02 -15.51 -21.03
N ALA A 598 11.96 -16.28 -20.78
CA ALA A 598 11.77 -17.57 -21.41
C ALA A 598 11.32 -17.42 -22.87
N PHE A 599 11.94 -18.19 -23.77
CA PHE A 599 11.61 -18.25 -25.20
C PHE A 599 11.57 -16.88 -25.89
N LEU A 600 12.42 -15.92 -25.49
CA LEU A 600 12.41 -14.54 -25.99
C LEU A 600 12.47 -14.47 -27.53
N ALA A 601 13.33 -15.27 -28.16
CA ALA A 601 13.48 -15.28 -29.62
C ALA A 601 12.18 -15.66 -30.35
N ASP A 602 11.45 -16.67 -29.85
CA ASP A 602 10.16 -17.08 -30.42
C ASP A 602 9.08 -16.01 -30.22
N HIS A 603 9.04 -15.38 -29.03
CA HIS A 603 8.14 -14.26 -28.74
C HIS A 603 8.40 -13.06 -29.66
N MET A 604 9.66 -12.68 -29.86
CA MET A 604 10.02 -11.54 -30.72
C MET A 604 9.81 -11.85 -32.21
N ALA A 605 10.04 -13.10 -32.65
CA ALA A 605 9.68 -13.51 -34.00
C ALA A 605 8.16 -13.38 -34.26
N ARG A 606 7.31 -13.72 -33.29
CA ARG A 606 5.84 -13.56 -33.42
C ARG A 606 5.42 -12.10 -33.37
N PHE A 607 6.01 -11.31 -32.47
CA PHE A 607 5.79 -9.86 -32.40
C PHE A 607 6.15 -9.17 -33.72
N ASN A 608 7.30 -9.51 -34.30
CA ASN A 608 7.77 -8.95 -35.58
C ASN A 608 6.87 -9.35 -36.76
N ARG A 609 6.36 -10.59 -36.79
CA ARG A 609 5.36 -10.99 -37.81
C ARG A 609 4.08 -10.16 -37.71
N ALA A 610 3.60 -9.88 -36.49
CA ALA A 610 2.44 -9.01 -36.31
C ALA A 610 2.74 -7.56 -36.72
N TRP A 611 3.95 -7.08 -36.45
CA TRP A 611 4.42 -5.77 -36.89
C TRP A 611 4.41 -5.64 -38.42
N GLU A 612 5.02 -6.59 -39.12
CA GLU A 612 5.09 -6.59 -40.59
C GLU A 612 3.69 -6.71 -41.22
N ALA A 613 2.85 -7.61 -40.69
CA ALA A 613 1.51 -7.87 -41.23
C ALA A 613 0.54 -6.70 -40.99
N LEU A 614 0.54 -6.13 -39.77
CA LEU A 614 -0.43 -5.13 -39.35
C LEU A 614 0.06 -3.71 -39.58
N PHE A 615 1.31 -3.39 -39.21
CA PHE A 615 1.81 -2.01 -39.32
C PHE A 615 2.40 -1.72 -40.71
N GLN A 616 2.90 -2.74 -41.42
CA GLN A 616 3.52 -2.61 -42.74
C GLN A 616 4.64 -1.56 -42.79
N THR A 617 5.37 -1.44 -41.68
CA THR A 617 6.56 -0.59 -41.51
C THR A 617 7.76 -1.44 -41.09
N PRO A 618 9.00 -0.95 -41.28
CA PRO A 618 10.18 -1.65 -40.78
C PRO A 618 10.08 -1.87 -39.26
N VAL A 619 10.42 -3.09 -38.83
CA VAL A 619 10.50 -3.45 -37.41
C VAL A 619 11.61 -2.63 -36.75
N PRO A 620 11.39 -2.05 -35.56
CA PRO A 620 12.44 -1.31 -34.85
C PRO A 620 13.55 -2.25 -34.38
N ASP A 621 14.80 -1.84 -34.62
CA ASP A 621 15.98 -2.57 -34.15
C ASP A 621 16.23 -2.26 -32.66
N LEU A 622 15.72 -3.14 -31.80
CA LEU A 622 15.76 -2.98 -30.34
C LEU A 622 16.36 -4.22 -29.66
N THR A 623 17.16 -3.99 -28.63
CA THR A 623 17.69 -5.05 -27.77
C THR A 623 16.68 -5.40 -26.69
N TRP A 624 15.69 -6.23 -27.03
CA TRP A 624 14.59 -6.58 -26.12
C TRP A 624 15.02 -7.19 -24.78
N ASP A 625 16.08 -8.01 -24.76
CA ASP A 625 16.61 -8.58 -23.50
C ASP A 625 17.05 -7.48 -22.52
N ASP A 626 17.77 -6.47 -23.00
CA ASP A 626 18.22 -5.34 -22.18
C ASP A 626 17.05 -4.49 -21.68
N ILE A 627 16.06 -4.24 -22.53
CA ILE A 627 14.84 -3.50 -22.15
C ILE A 627 14.09 -4.26 -21.05
N ILE A 628 13.91 -5.57 -21.23
CA ILE A 628 13.23 -6.43 -20.26
C ILE A 628 13.98 -6.42 -18.92
N ARG A 629 15.31 -6.61 -18.93
CA ARG A 629 16.13 -6.56 -17.70
C ARG A 629 16.01 -5.22 -16.98
N LYS A 630 16.12 -4.10 -17.70
CA LYS A 630 15.96 -2.77 -17.13
C LYS A 630 14.60 -2.59 -16.47
N VAL A 631 13.52 -3.07 -17.11
CA VAL A 631 12.18 -3.01 -16.53
C VAL A 631 12.08 -3.93 -15.31
N ILE A 632 12.62 -5.13 -15.35
CA ILE A 632 12.63 -6.06 -14.20
C ILE A 632 13.38 -5.46 -13.01
N ASP A 633 14.57 -4.93 -13.23
CA ASP A 633 15.41 -4.35 -12.18
C ASP A 633 14.78 -3.09 -11.60
N ALA A 634 14.25 -2.19 -12.45
CA ALA A 634 13.57 -0.98 -12.00
C ALA A 634 12.28 -1.26 -11.20
N ASN A 635 11.72 -2.46 -11.30
CA ASN A 635 10.56 -2.91 -10.53
C ASN A 635 10.93 -3.87 -9.40
N SER A 636 12.22 -4.08 -9.10
CA SER A 636 12.70 -5.01 -8.06
C SER A 636 12.19 -6.45 -8.23
N LEU A 637 12.06 -6.91 -9.47
CA LEU A 637 11.51 -8.25 -9.80
C LEU A 637 12.60 -9.31 -10.07
N SER A 638 13.88 -8.98 -9.85
CA SER A 638 15.02 -9.78 -10.31
C SER A 638 15.17 -11.14 -9.58
N ASN A 639 14.61 -11.28 -8.38
CA ASN A 639 14.75 -12.49 -7.55
C ASN A 639 13.59 -13.49 -7.67
N GLY A 640 12.57 -13.18 -8.47
CA GLY A 640 11.34 -13.97 -8.55
C GLY A 640 10.96 -14.37 -9.97
N THR A 641 9.71 -14.80 -10.09
CA THR A 641 9.03 -15.03 -11.37
C THR A 641 8.24 -13.78 -11.73
N ALA A 642 8.42 -13.26 -12.93
CA ALA A 642 7.72 -12.09 -13.41
C ALA A 642 6.98 -12.38 -14.73
N ALA A 643 5.90 -11.65 -14.96
CA ALA A 643 5.25 -11.56 -16.25
C ALA A 643 5.59 -10.21 -16.86
N VAL A 644 6.19 -10.23 -18.04
CA VAL A 644 6.52 -9.03 -18.81
C VAL A 644 5.56 -8.92 -19.98
N LYS A 645 4.99 -7.73 -20.16
CA LYS A 645 4.12 -7.39 -21.29
C LYS A 645 4.82 -6.37 -22.17
N ILE A 646 4.96 -6.69 -23.45
CA ILE A 646 5.48 -5.82 -24.49
C ILE A 646 4.32 -5.46 -25.39
N MET A 647 4.06 -4.18 -25.62
CA MET A 647 2.90 -3.69 -26.37
C MET A 647 3.36 -2.72 -27.45
N ALA A 648 2.78 -2.86 -28.63
CA ALA A 648 2.90 -1.94 -29.75
C ALA A 648 1.53 -1.37 -30.12
N THR A 649 1.44 -0.05 -30.26
CA THR A 649 0.31 0.66 -30.86
C THR A 649 0.74 1.29 -32.18
N PHE A 650 -0.20 1.42 -33.11
CA PHE A 650 0.10 2.01 -34.41
C PHE A 650 0.56 3.47 -34.27
N GLY A 651 0.13 4.19 -33.23
CA GLY A 651 0.50 5.57 -32.96
C GLY A 651 -0.47 6.59 -33.56
N ASP A 652 0.00 7.83 -33.69
CA ASP A 652 -0.73 8.95 -34.29
C ASP A 652 -0.82 8.79 -35.82
N GLY A 653 -2.05 8.82 -36.36
CA GLY A 653 -2.34 8.55 -37.78
C GLY A 653 -1.86 9.62 -38.77
N ALA A 654 -1.10 10.62 -38.34
CA ALA A 654 -0.81 11.84 -39.11
C ALA A 654 0.56 11.81 -39.82
N GLY A 655 0.64 11.05 -40.93
CA GLY A 655 1.72 11.16 -41.91
C GLY A 655 3.13 10.68 -41.48
N PRO A 656 4.08 10.51 -42.42
CA PRO A 656 5.46 10.15 -42.09
C PRO A 656 6.26 11.35 -41.52
N PRO A 657 7.21 11.13 -40.58
CA PRO A 657 7.53 9.86 -39.94
C PRO A 657 6.54 9.51 -38.83
N ARG A 658 5.93 8.33 -38.95
CA ARG A 658 4.94 7.80 -37.99
C ARG A 658 5.61 7.45 -36.67
N ARG A 659 4.95 7.74 -35.54
CA ARG A 659 5.46 7.42 -34.20
C ARG A 659 4.66 6.29 -33.57
N HIS A 660 5.09 5.05 -33.80
CA HIS A 660 4.51 3.89 -33.12
C HIS A 660 4.71 4.00 -31.60
N GLY A 661 3.69 3.63 -30.82
CA GLY A 661 3.80 3.54 -29.38
C GLY A 661 4.33 2.17 -28.97
N LEU A 662 5.41 2.13 -28.20
CA LEU A 662 6.00 0.92 -27.62
C LEU A 662 6.04 1.05 -26.11
N VAL A 663 5.49 0.05 -25.42
CA VAL A 663 5.46 0.00 -23.95
C VAL A 663 5.89 -1.38 -23.47
N VAL A 664 6.84 -1.42 -22.54
CA VAL A 664 7.23 -2.63 -21.81
C VAL A 664 6.94 -2.42 -20.32
N SER A 665 6.18 -3.34 -19.75
CA SER A 665 5.80 -3.33 -18.33
C SER A 665 6.05 -4.71 -17.73
N ALA A 666 6.34 -4.75 -16.43
CA ALA A 666 6.54 -5.98 -15.69
C ALA A 666 5.71 -6.00 -14.41
N ARG A 667 5.34 -7.20 -13.99
CA ARG A 667 4.71 -7.45 -12.68
C ARG A 667 5.17 -8.79 -12.13
N ASN A 668 5.10 -8.93 -10.81
CA ASN A 668 5.27 -10.23 -10.17
C ASN A 668 4.25 -11.23 -10.74
N TYR A 669 4.67 -12.46 -10.99
CA TYR A 669 3.80 -13.53 -11.49
C TYR A 669 3.88 -14.73 -10.55
N GLN A 670 2.76 -15.03 -9.90
CA GLN A 670 2.55 -16.29 -9.20
C GLN A 670 1.73 -17.22 -10.09
N PRO A 671 2.15 -18.49 -10.26
CA PRO A 671 1.33 -19.52 -10.90
C PRO A 671 -0.04 -19.62 -10.20
N ARG A 672 -1.11 -19.92 -10.95
CA ARG A 672 -2.47 -20.00 -10.38
C ARG A 672 -2.50 -21.05 -9.25
N PRO A 673 -2.93 -20.72 -8.01
CA PRO A 673 -2.99 -21.69 -6.90
C PRO A 673 -3.83 -22.94 -7.22
N ALA A 674 -4.91 -22.75 -8.00
CA ALA A 674 -5.74 -23.83 -8.52
C ALA A 674 -4.93 -24.89 -9.32
N LEU A 675 -3.82 -24.52 -9.97
CA LEU A 675 -2.95 -25.47 -10.67
C LEU A 675 -2.22 -26.40 -9.70
N ALA A 676 -1.82 -25.88 -8.53
CA ALA A 676 -1.09 -26.63 -7.52
C ALA A 676 -2.02 -27.53 -6.68
N GLU A 677 -3.23 -27.06 -6.36
CA GLU A 677 -4.19 -27.81 -5.53
C GLU A 677 -5.10 -28.75 -6.34
N LYS A 678 -5.59 -28.31 -7.50
CA LYS A 678 -6.50 -29.10 -8.35
C LYS A 678 -5.75 -30.04 -9.30
N GLY A 679 -4.47 -29.78 -9.60
CA GLY A 679 -3.70 -30.56 -10.56
C GLY A 679 -4.19 -30.43 -12.01
N GLY A 680 -4.90 -29.35 -12.37
CA GLY A 680 -5.39 -29.07 -13.72
C GLY A 680 -6.45 -27.95 -13.75
N LEU A 681 -6.97 -27.63 -14.93
CA LEU A 681 -7.98 -26.58 -15.14
C LEU A 681 -9.33 -27.15 -15.59
N ASP A 682 -10.41 -26.55 -15.11
CA ASP A 682 -11.78 -26.82 -15.55
C ASP A 682 -12.17 -25.80 -16.65
N LEU A 683 -12.81 -26.27 -17.73
CA LEU A 683 -13.27 -25.44 -18.85
C LEU A 683 -14.79 -25.26 -18.85
N ALA A 684 -15.25 -24.14 -19.38
CA ALA A 684 -16.65 -23.93 -19.77
C ALA A 684 -16.74 -23.55 -21.25
N VAL A 685 -17.67 -24.14 -21.98
CA VAL A 685 -17.92 -23.80 -23.40
C VAL A 685 -18.49 -22.39 -23.47
N TYR A 686 -17.81 -21.51 -24.21
CA TYR A 686 -18.32 -20.17 -24.42
C TYR A 686 -19.38 -20.17 -25.54
N PRO A 687 -20.58 -19.62 -25.31
CA PRO A 687 -21.70 -19.77 -26.24
C PRO A 687 -21.53 -18.99 -27.55
N HIS A 688 -20.62 -18.01 -27.60
CA HIS A 688 -20.38 -17.20 -28.79
C HIS A 688 -19.13 -17.68 -29.50
N PRO A 689 -19.19 -18.06 -30.79
CA PRO A 689 -18.00 -18.45 -31.55
C PRO A 689 -17.07 -17.26 -31.76
N ARG A 690 -15.81 -17.53 -32.13
CA ARG A 690 -14.82 -16.51 -32.45
C ARG A 690 -15.34 -15.60 -33.57
N GLN A 691 -15.11 -14.29 -33.41
CA GLN A 691 -15.66 -13.26 -34.31
C GLN A 691 -14.63 -12.50 -35.18
N THR A 692 -13.32 -12.77 -35.04
CA THR A 692 -12.29 -11.97 -35.74
C THR A 692 -11.35 -12.83 -36.59
N PRO A 693 -11.04 -12.40 -37.84
CA PRO A 693 -10.00 -13.02 -38.66
C PRO A 693 -8.58 -12.66 -38.18
N LEU A 694 -8.42 -11.65 -37.32
CA LEU A 694 -7.12 -11.20 -36.79
C LEU A 694 -6.62 -12.04 -35.60
N ALA A 695 -7.27 -13.18 -35.33
CA ALA A 695 -6.97 -14.03 -34.18
C ALA A 695 -5.68 -14.85 -34.34
N ASP A 696 -5.10 -14.88 -35.54
CA ASP A 696 -3.74 -15.36 -35.79
C ASP A 696 -2.65 -14.40 -35.27
N HIS A 697 -3.03 -13.19 -34.85
CA HIS A 697 -2.18 -12.21 -34.19
C HIS A 697 -2.67 -11.91 -32.75
N LYS A 698 -1.73 -11.63 -31.85
CA LYS A 698 -2.02 -11.26 -30.46
C LYS A 698 -2.34 -9.77 -30.35
N THR A 699 -3.47 -9.37 -30.93
CA THR A 699 -3.87 -7.95 -31.08
C THR A 699 -4.46 -7.34 -29.82
N LEU A 700 -4.58 -6.00 -29.77
CA LEU A 700 -5.25 -5.28 -28.69
C LEU A 700 -6.79 -5.41 -28.72
N ASN A 701 -7.36 -6.02 -29.76
CA ASN A 701 -8.80 -6.35 -29.87
C ASN A 701 -9.18 -7.57 -29.00
N TYR A 702 -8.83 -7.52 -27.71
CA TYR A 702 -8.88 -8.66 -26.80
C TYR A 702 -10.17 -8.75 -25.97
N LEU A 703 -11.10 -7.80 -26.12
CA LEU A 703 -12.32 -7.72 -25.32
C LEU A 703 -13.17 -8.99 -25.39
N TYR A 704 -13.29 -9.61 -26.57
CA TYR A 704 -14.01 -10.87 -26.74
C TYR A 704 -13.45 -11.98 -25.82
N TYR A 705 -12.13 -12.18 -25.83
CA TYR A 705 -11.47 -13.18 -24.99
C TYR A 705 -11.58 -12.83 -23.51
N TYR A 706 -11.51 -11.54 -23.17
CA TYR A 706 -11.74 -11.08 -21.80
C TYR A 706 -13.13 -11.45 -21.28
N LEU A 707 -14.19 -11.13 -22.04
CA LEU A 707 -15.57 -11.45 -21.71
C LEU A 707 -15.82 -12.96 -21.66
N ALA A 708 -15.18 -13.73 -22.55
CA ALA A 708 -15.25 -15.17 -22.52
C ALA A 708 -14.72 -15.75 -21.20
N GLY A 709 -13.56 -15.29 -20.75
CA GLY A 709 -13.00 -15.69 -19.46
C GLY A 709 -13.89 -15.34 -18.27
N GLN A 710 -14.54 -14.16 -18.29
CA GLN A 710 -15.53 -13.79 -17.26
C GLN A 710 -16.75 -14.72 -17.26
N GLY A 711 -17.25 -15.07 -18.44
CA GLY A 711 -18.35 -16.02 -18.61
C GLY A 711 -18.01 -17.41 -18.05
N ALA A 712 -16.81 -17.92 -18.29
CA ALA A 712 -16.37 -19.20 -17.73
C ALA A 712 -16.32 -19.18 -16.19
N LYS A 713 -15.81 -18.09 -15.59
CA LYS A 713 -15.79 -17.92 -14.13
C LYS A 713 -17.19 -17.91 -13.52
N GLN A 714 -18.16 -17.26 -14.16
CA GLN A 714 -19.55 -17.25 -13.72
C GLN A 714 -20.17 -18.67 -13.71
N GLN A 715 -19.66 -19.56 -14.55
CA GLN A 715 -20.04 -20.98 -14.60
C GLN A 715 -19.18 -21.87 -13.68
N GLY A 716 -18.29 -21.29 -12.88
CA GLY A 716 -17.41 -22.03 -11.97
C GLY A 716 -16.22 -22.73 -12.65
N ALA A 717 -15.90 -22.38 -13.90
CA ALA A 717 -14.74 -22.89 -14.63
C ALA A 717 -13.56 -21.90 -14.60
N ASP A 718 -12.35 -22.41 -14.91
CA ASP A 718 -11.11 -21.65 -14.86
C ASP A 718 -10.75 -20.98 -16.23
N GLU A 719 -11.16 -21.56 -17.35
CA GLU A 719 -10.97 -21.03 -18.72
C GLU A 719 -12.23 -21.26 -19.58
N ALA A 720 -12.42 -20.40 -20.57
CA ALA A 720 -13.47 -20.52 -21.58
C ALA A 720 -12.96 -21.28 -22.79
N LEU A 721 -13.65 -22.34 -23.20
CA LEU A 721 -13.39 -23.06 -24.44
C LEU A 721 -14.05 -22.31 -25.60
N ILE A 722 -13.23 -21.83 -26.54
CA ILE A 722 -13.63 -21.02 -27.68
C ILE A 722 -13.81 -21.90 -28.92
N LEU A 723 -14.96 -21.75 -29.57
CA LEU A 723 -15.31 -22.45 -30.80
C LEU A 723 -15.10 -21.55 -32.03
N ASN A 724 -14.77 -22.17 -33.15
CA ASN A 724 -14.83 -21.56 -34.47
C ASN A 724 -16.29 -21.37 -34.90
N PRO A 725 -16.58 -20.51 -35.90
CA PRO A 725 -17.94 -20.33 -36.43
C PRO A 725 -18.61 -21.61 -36.94
N ASP A 726 -17.84 -22.62 -37.34
CA ASP A 726 -18.34 -23.94 -37.77
C ASP A 726 -18.58 -24.92 -36.61
N GLY A 727 -18.51 -24.45 -35.37
CA GLY A 727 -18.71 -25.21 -34.13
C GLY A 727 -17.51 -26.09 -33.72
N SER A 728 -16.43 -26.13 -34.50
CA SER A 728 -15.21 -26.84 -34.11
C SER A 728 -14.41 -26.10 -33.04
N ILE A 729 -13.58 -26.81 -32.29
CA ILE A 729 -12.72 -26.25 -31.25
C ILE A 729 -11.63 -25.38 -31.87
N SER A 730 -11.38 -24.25 -31.22
CA SER A 730 -10.31 -23.35 -31.61
C SER A 730 -9.18 -23.32 -30.59
N GLU A 731 -9.46 -22.76 -29.42
CA GLU A 731 -8.51 -22.52 -28.33
C GLU A 731 -9.28 -22.19 -27.05
N THR A 732 -8.61 -21.67 -26.04
CA THR A 732 -9.25 -21.07 -24.86
C THR A 732 -9.01 -19.56 -24.83
N ASN A 733 -9.66 -18.85 -23.90
CA ASN A 733 -9.49 -17.39 -23.82
C ASN A 733 -8.07 -16.92 -23.48
N THR A 734 -7.19 -17.79 -22.96
CA THR A 734 -5.77 -17.43 -22.75
C THR A 734 -4.75 -18.43 -23.29
N ALA A 735 -5.15 -19.63 -23.72
CA ALA A 735 -4.22 -20.71 -24.04
C ALA A 735 -4.64 -21.52 -25.29
N ASN A 736 -3.65 -22.10 -25.97
CA ASN A 736 -3.89 -23.10 -27.00
C ASN A 736 -4.30 -24.43 -26.32
N ILE A 737 -5.07 -25.25 -27.02
CA ILE A 737 -5.50 -26.58 -26.56
C ILE A 737 -4.87 -27.66 -27.43
N LEU A 738 -4.39 -28.72 -26.80
CA LEU A 738 -3.77 -29.88 -27.45
C LEU A 738 -4.40 -31.17 -26.92
N VAL A 739 -4.54 -32.15 -27.80
CA VAL A 739 -5.25 -33.40 -27.54
C VAL A 739 -4.34 -34.58 -27.85
N ILE A 740 -4.28 -35.57 -26.97
CA ILE A 740 -3.58 -36.84 -27.20
C ILE A 740 -4.61 -37.90 -27.58
N ARG A 741 -4.35 -38.58 -28.70
CA ARG A 741 -5.13 -39.75 -29.14
C ARG A 741 -4.18 -40.82 -29.67
N GLY A 742 -4.14 -41.96 -29.01
CA GLY A 742 -3.14 -43.01 -29.21
C GLY A 742 -1.72 -42.46 -29.06
N ASN A 743 -0.91 -42.64 -30.10
CA ASN A 743 0.45 -42.13 -30.14
C ASN A 743 0.57 -40.80 -30.92
N THR A 744 -0.50 -40.01 -31.01
CA THR A 744 -0.50 -38.76 -31.80
C THR A 744 -0.87 -37.58 -30.92
N VAL A 745 -0.10 -36.48 -31.03
CA VAL A 745 -0.48 -35.16 -30.49
C VAL A 745 -1.24 -34.38 -31.56
N ILE A 746 -2.46 -33.99 -31.26
CA ILE A 746 -3.41 -33.37 -32.19
C ILE A 746 -3.64 -31.92 -31.77
N ARG A 747 -3.44 -31.02 -32.74
CA ARG A 747 -3.84 -29.61 -32.66
C ARG A 747 -5.21 -29.43 -33.31
N PRO A 748 -6.15 -28.68 -32.69
CA PRO A 748 -7.38 -28.31 -33.37
C PRO A 748 -7.10 -27.48 -34.62
N ARG A 749 -7.74 -27.84 -35.72
CA ARG A 749 -7.72 -27.09 -36.96
C ARG A 749 -8.55 -25.82 -36.80
N SER A 750 -7.95 -24.67 -37.04
CA SER A 750 -8.64 -23.39 -37.13
C SER A 750 -8.02 -22.53 -38.23
N SER A 751 -8.84 -21.77 -38.94
CA SER A 751 -8.39 -20.85 -39.99
C SER A 751 -7.63 -19.65 -39.44
N HIS A 752 -7.92 -19.22 -38.21
CA HIS A 752 -7.38 -18.00 -37.62
C HIS A 752 -7.05 -18.21 -36.14
N VAL A 753 -6.11 -19.09 -35.79
CA VAL A 753 -5.67 -19.32 -34.40
C VAL A 753 -4.25 -18.85 -34.20
N LEU A 754 -4.00 -18.15 -33.10
CA LEU A 754 -2.66 -17.69 -32.73
C LEU A 754 -1.74 -18.90 -32.52
N GLU A 755 -0.62 -18.92 -33.23
CA GLU A 755 0.43 -19.91 -32.99
C GLU A 755 1.02 -19.71 -31.58
N GLY A 756 0.85 -20.71 -30.72
CA GLY A 756 1.34 -20.67 -29.34
C GLY A 756 2.84 -20.90 -29.25
N ILE A 757 3.56 -20.04 -28.54
CA ILE A 757 4.99 -20.28 -28.25
C ILE A 757 5.14 -21.54 -27.38
N MET A 758 4.34 -21.64 -26.31
CA MET A 758 4.34 -22.82 -25.46
C MET A 758 3.82 -24.07 -26.18
N GLU A 759 2.78 -23.92 -27.00
CA GLU A 759 2.24 -24.99 -27.84
C GLU A 759 3.34 -25.63 -28.72
N LYS A 760 4.15 -24.79 -29.39
CA LYS A 760 5.29 -25.22 -30.20
C LYS A 760 6.31 -26.03 -29.39
N GLN A 761 6.63 -25.61 -28.16
CA GLN A 761 7.57 -26.34 -27.29
C GLN A 761 6.99 -27.68 -26.85
N VAL A 762 5.69 -27.74 -26.52
CA VAL A 762 5.04 -29.00 -26.14
C VAL A 762 4.99 -29.98 -27.31
N ILE A 763 4.60 -29.52 -28.52
CA ILE A 763 4.61 -30.37 -29.73
C ILE A 763 6.02 -30.89 -30.03
N ARG A 764 7.03 -30.03 -29.88
CA ARG A 764 8.43 -30.43 -30.06
C ARG A 764 8.82 -31.55 -29.08
N TYR A 765 8.50 -31.39 -27.81
CA TYR A 765 8.73 -32.42 -26.79
C TYR A 765 8.08 -33.76 -27.19
N PHE A 766 6.81 -33.75 -27.57
CA PHE A 766 6.12 -34.97 -28.01
C PHE A 766 6.76 -35.63 -29.23
N LYS A 767 7.19 -34.85 -30.22
CA LYS A 767 7.93 -35.38 -31.39
C LYS A 767 9.23 -36.05 -30.99
N GLU A 768 9.97 -35.47 -30.04
CA GLU A 768 11.21 -36.05 -29.51
C GLU A 768 10.96 -37.36 -28.75
N GLN A 769 9.77 -37.53 -28.16
CA GLN A 769 9.31 -38.77 -27.53
C GLN A 769 8.65 -39.77 -28.51
N GLY A 770 8.68 -39.50 -29.82
CA GLY A 770 8.14 -40.42 -30.84
C GLY A 770 6.63 -40.30 -31.11
N TYR A 771 5.97 -39.24 -30.63
CA TYR A 771 4.58 -38.94 -30.95
C TYR A 771 4.49 -38.05 -32.20
N PRO A 772 3.97 -38.54 -33.36
CA PRO A 772 3.64 -37.67 -34.49
C PRO A 772 2.66 -36.55 -34.10
N ALA A 773 2.79 -35.40 -34.77
CA ALA A 773 1.88 -34.28 -34.62
C ALA A 773 0.91 -34.18 -35.81
N ALA A 774 -0.38 -34.01 -35.53
CA ALA A 774 -1.44 -33.87 -36.53
C ALA A 774 -2.30 -32.62 -36.28
N THR A 775 -2.97 -32.15 -37.33
CA THR A 775 -3.93 -31.03 -37.24
C THR A 775 -5.29 -31.47 -37.77
N GLU A 776 -6.26 -31.61 -36.87
CA GLU A 776 -7.59 -32.18 -37.16
C GLU A 776 -8.71 -31.22 -36.76
N ARG A 777 -9.85 -31.28 -37.46
CA ARG A 777 -11.07 -30.62 -36.99
C ARG A 777 -11.60 -31.42 -35.81
N LEU A 778 -11.73 -30.77 -34.64
CA LEU A 778 -12.21 -31.39 -33.40
C LEU A 778 -13.49 -30.70 -32.93
N ASP A 779 -14.48 -31.47 -32.49
CA ASP A 779 -15.67 -30.99 -31.80
C ASP A 779 -15.53 -31.22 -30.28
N VAL A 780 -16.35 -30.56 -29.46
CA VAL A 780 -16.32 -30.71 -27.98
C VAL A 780 -16.42 -32.17 -27.53
N LYS A 781 -17.22 -32.99 -28.24
CA LYS A 781 -17.35 -34.44 -27.97
C LYS A 781 -16.03 -35.21 -28.11
N ASP A 782 -15.13 -34.76 -28.99
CA ASP A 782 -13.87 -35.46 -29.27
C ASP A 782 -12.88 -35.32 -28.12
N LEU A 783 -13.04 -34.27 -27.28
CA LEU A 783 -12.24 -34.08 -26.06
C LEU A 783 -12.55 -35.15 -25.00
N PHE A 784 -13.81 -35.61 -24.92
CA PHE A 784 -14.22 -36.66 -23.99
C PHE A 784 -13.73 -38.06 -24.42
N ALA A 785 -13.45 -38.25 -25.71
CA ALA A 785 -12.93 -39.49 -26.27
C ALA A 785 -11.39 -39.51 -26.39
N ALA A 786 -10.72 -38.43 -25.99
CA ALA A 786 -9.27 -38.32 -26.03
C ALA A 786 -8.61 -39.07 -24.87
N ASP A 787 -7.38 -39.51 -25.08
CA ASP A 787 -6.56 -40.10 -24.02
C ASP A 787 -6.07 -39.03 -23.05
N GLY A 788 -5.84 -37.80 -23.53
CA GLY A 788 -5.50 -36.65 -22.68
C GLY A 788 -5.75 -35.31 -23.36
N VAL A 789 -6.03 -34.28 -22.57
CA VAL A 789 -6.23 -32.90 -23.04
C VAL A 789 -5.45 -31.95 -22.15
N PHE A 790 -4.70 -31.04 -22.74
CA PHE A 790 -3.96 -30.03 -21.99
C PHE A 790 -3.93 -28.68 -22.71
N LEU A 791 -3.76 -27.63 -21.91
CA LEU A 791 -3.62 -26.26 -22.35
C LEU A 791 -2.14 -25.87 -22.37
N ALA A 792 -1.75 -25.03 -23.32
CA ALA A 792 -0.39 -24.51 -23.45
C ALA A 792 -0.40 -22.97 -23.43
N ASN A 793 0.30 -22.37 -22.48
CA ASN A 793 0.39 -20.92 -22.29
C ASN A 793 1.79 -20.50 -21.83
N SER A 794 2.32 -19.39 -22.36
CA SER A 794 3.69 -18.93 -22.06
C SER A 794 3.96 -18.58 -20.59
N LEU A 795 2.93 -18.27 -19.80
CA LEU A 795 3.06 -18.03 -18.35
C LEU A 795 2.86 -19.33 -17.55
N MET A 796 1.78 -20.06 -17.84
CA MET A 796 1.37 -21.25 -17.07
C MET A 796 2.17 -22.52 -17.41
N GLY A 797 2.79 -22.57 -18.59
CA GLY A 797 3.36 -23.79 -19.14
C GLY A 797 2.29 -24.68 -19.80
N ALA A 798 2.50 -25.99 -19.74
CA ALA A 798 1.51 -26.99 -20.13
C ALA A 798 0.70 -27.42 -18.90
N VAL A 799 -0.61 -27.55 -19.04
CA VAL A 799 -1.52 -27.85 -17.92
C VAL A 799 -2.65 -28.79 -18.36
N PRO A 800 -2.95 -29.89 -17.64
CA PRO A 800 -4.07 -30.78 -17.96
C PRO A 800 -5.44 -30.09 -17.83
N VAL A 801 -6.39 -30.52 -18.67
CA VAL A 801 -7.81 -30.19 -18.52
C VAL A 801 -8.51 -31.30 -17.73
N ARG A 802 -9.28 -30.92 -16.72
CA ARG A 802 -9.97 -31.86 -15.82
C ARG A 802 -11.42 -32.07 -16.21
N ARG A 803 -12.14 -30.98 -16.44
CA ARG A 803 -13.59 -30.98 -16.70
C ARG A 803 -13.93 -30.01 -17.81
N ILE A 804 -15.03 -30.27 -18.52
CA ILE A 804 -15.65 -29.33 -19.45
C ILE A 804 -17.14 -29.25 -19.11
N ASP A 805 -17.66 -28.06 -18.85
CA ASP A 805 -19.04 -27.82 -18.39
C ASP A 805 -19.44 -28.71 -17.20
N GLY A 806 -18.52 -28.85 -16.25
CA GLY A 806 -18.69 -29.71 -15.08
C GLY A 806 -18.61 -31.21 -15.35
N LYS A 807 -18.44 -31.68 -16.60
CA LYS A 807 -18.27 -33.11 -16.92
C LYS A 807 -16.79 -33.49 -16.92
N PRO A 808 -16.37 -34.56 -16.22
CA PRO A 808 -14.97 -34.99 -16.19
C PRO A 808 -14.50 -35.55 -17.54
N LEU A 809 -13.23 -35.33 -17.86
CA LEU A 809 -12.54 -35.97 -18.99
C LEU A 809 -11.91 -37.31 -18.58
N CYS A 810 -11.63 -38.17 -19.57
CA CYS A 810 -10.91 -39.43 -19.37
C CYS A 810 -9.46 -39.16 -18.94
N ARG A 811 -8.94 -39.92 -17.96
CA ARG A 811 -7.65 -39.66 -17.30
C ARG A 811 -6.46 -40.18 -18.12
N CYS A 812 -5.47 -39.32 -18.42
CA CYS A 812 -4.06 -39.70 -18.59
C CYS A 812 -3.19 -38.91 -17.60
N ASP A 813 -3.35 -39.19 -16.31
CA ASP A 813 -2.68 -38.44 -15.25
C ASP A 813 -1.14 -38.55 -15.32
N ALA A 814 -0.59 -39.68 -15.80
CA ALA A 814 0.86 -39.94 -15.80
C ALA A 814 1.61 -39.23 -16.95
N LEU A 815 1.18 -39.43 -18.20
CA LEU A 815 1.85 -38.85 -19.38
C LEU A 815 1.71 -37.32 -19.42
N VAL A 816 0.55 -36.80 -19.03
CA VAL A 816 0.32 -35.34 -19.01
C VAL A 816 1.13 -34.70 -17.89
N ALA A 817 1.18 -35.29 -16.69
CA ALA A 817 2.03 -34.78 -15.61
C ALA A 817 3.53 -34.83 -15.96
N GLU A 818 3.99 -35.87 -16.66
CA GLU A 818 5.38 -35.96 -17.13
C GLU A 818 5.71 -34.84 -18.13
N VAL A 819 4.83 -34.59 -19.11
CA VAL A 819 4.99 -33.50 -20.07
C VAL A 819 4.97 -32.14 -19.38
N CYS A 820 4.04 -31.92 -18.44
CA CYS A 820 3.98 -30.71 -17.65
C CYS A 820 5.30 -30.47 -16.89
N ALA A 821 5.84 -31.49 -16.23
CA ALA A 821 7.09 -31.40 -15.50
C ALA A 821 8.32 -31.22 -16.42
N ALA A 822 8.34 -31.87 -17.58
CA ALA A 822 9.45 -31.80 -18.53
C ALA A 822 9.53 -30.44 -19.24
N VAL A 823 8.38 -29.88 -19.64
CA VAL A 823 8.30 -28.58 -20.32
C VAL A 823 8.51 -27.43 -19.31
N LEU A 824 8.10 -27.59 -18.04
CA LEU A 824 8.41 -26.63 -16.98
C LEU A 824 9.91 -26.53 -16.65
N LYS A 825 10.69 -27.61 -16.83
CA LYS A 825 12.16 -27.60 -16.65
C LYS A 825 12.93 -26.86 -17.74
N GLN A 826 12.27 -26.52 -18.86
CA GLN A 826 12.88 -25.75 -19.95
C GLN A 826 12.80 -24.23 -19.73
N PHE A 827 12.06 -23.80 -18.69
CA PHE A 827 12.15 -22.47 -18.10
C PHE A 827 13.28 -22.43 -17.08
#